data_AF-A0A4Z2DLV5-F1
#
_entry.id   AF-A0A4Z2DLV5-F1
#
_cell.length_a   1.000
_cell.length_b   1.000
_cell.length_c   1.000
_cell.angle_alpha   90.00
_cell.angle_beta   90.00
_cell.angle_gamma   90.00
#
_symmetry.space_group_name_H-M   'P 1'
#
loop_
_entity.id
_entity.type
_entity.pdbx_description
1 polymer ?
#
loop_
_entity_poly.entity_id
_entity_poly.type
_entity_poly.pdbx_seq_one_letter_code
_entity_poly.pdbx_strand_id
1 'polypeptide(L)'
;MTRTYDQELAFLEKITPTCWKIKKGFVPNMNVEGVFYVNDFLEKLMFDELRNFTRSGDYGGFLPGMKQIGNVAALPGIVHRSVGLPDVHSGYGFAIGNMAAFDLANPKSVVSPGGVGFDINCGVRLIRTNLTLKDVLPVKEKLTQTLFDHIPVGVGSKGIIPMDAQALEEALEMGMDWSLRQGYVWAEDKEHCEEYGRMLQADPSKVSSRAKKRGLPQLGTLGAGNHYAEIQVVEEIFDKHAATKMGINHLNQIVLMIHCGSRGMGHQVATDALVAMERAMKRDKIEVNDRQLACAHITSEEGQDYLKAMAAAANYAWVNRSSMTFLARQAFAKIFHSTPDDLDMQIIYDVSHNIAKVEEHWVDGKIKTLLVHRKGSTRAFPPHHPLIPVDYQLTGQPVLIGGTMGTCSYVLTGTEKAMTETFGSTCHGAGRALSRAKSRRNLDYTDVLEQLQEKGISIRVASPKLVMEEAPESYKNVTDVVDTCQAAGISNKVLKLRPIGVIKVMNTPGNDKDILYVDTEKLDSMLQHRDEVIERRIIPDLVPDETDDSQKIFVPIDLLYSSGAYDRVRAIFSSDPMFSDFELNKLGRMSKKIPLYIGLSIGMIACTLRIPVAFDEFLRVNKFTIYESRKAARRHAFYSSMYKSLAFGLSIGSKVTLFTGGCYTLPLLFSTIRGKTSYWEYAAGWGLTCSFYCFNRGFKRMLVAGMVGAVPGLITGVLAMVVQRMSNTTFEELYSKHLVHNKH
;
A
#
# COMPACT_ATOMS: atom_id res chain seq x y z
N MET A 1 -5.55 37.38 -26.65
CA MET A 1 -4.79 38.32 -25.81
C MET A 1 -4.94 37.89 -24.37
N THR A 2 -3.83 37.75 -23.64
CA THR A 2 -3.83 37.51 -22.20
C THR A 2 -4.45 38.74 -21.52
N ARG A 3 -5.46 38.55 -20.66
CA ARG A 3 -6.08 39.67 -19.94
C ARG A 3 -5.08 40.30 -18.99
N THR A 4 -5.21 41.62 -18.79
CA THR A 4 -4.42 42.34 -17.79
C THR A 4 -4.84 41.93 -16.37
N TYR A 5 -4.01 42.20 -15.36
CA TYR A 5 -4.34 41.94 -13.97
C TYR A 5 -5.68 42.54 -13.54
N ASP A 6 -5.94 43.80 -13.89
CA ASP A 6 -7.21 44.48 -13.53
C ASP A 6 -8.42 43.85 -14.23
N GLN A 7 -8.25 43.36 -15.46
CA GLN A 7 -9.29 42.60 -16.16
C GLN A 7 -9.55 41.24 -15.53
N GLU A 8 -8.52 40.59 -14.98
CA GLU A 8 -8.67 39.35 -14.21
C GLU A 8 -9.41 39.59 -12.89
N LEU A 9 -9.11 40.68 -12.18
CA LEU A 9 -9.75 41.05 -10.91
C LEU A 9 -11.27 41.23 -11.04
N ALA A 10 -11.78 41.67 -12.20
CA ALA A 10 -13.21 41.85 -12.43
C ALA A 10 -14.04 40.56 -12.26
N PHE A 11 -13.40 39.38 -12.35
CA PHE A 11 -14.03 38.08 -12.16
C PHE A 11 -13.91 37.54 -10.73
N LEU A 12 -13.20 38.23 -9.84
CA LEU A 12 -12.98 37.81 -8.46
C LEU A 12 -13.86 38.65 -7.53
N GLU A 13 -14.58 37.99 -6.63
CA GLU A 13 -15.50 38.65 -5.69
C GLU A 13 -15.33 38.06 -4.29
N LYS A 14 -15.00 38.90 -3.30
CA LYS A 14 -14.91 38.48 -1.89
C LYS A 14 -16.34 38.28 -1.36
N ILE A 15 -16.66 37.07 -0.94
CA ILE A 15 -18.00 36.70 -0.45
C ILE A 15 -18.06 36.79 1.08
N THR A 16 -17.00 36.33 1.74
CA THR A 16 -16.84 36.42 3.20
C THR A 16 -15.40 36.81 3.52
N PRO A 17 -15.05 37.12 4.78
CA PRO A 17 -13.66 37.40 5.16
C PRO A 17 -12.68 36.29 4.76
N THR A 18 -13.14 35.05 4.62
CA THR A 18 -12.29 33.90 4.29
C THR A 18 -12.59 33.25 2.94
N CYS A 19 -13.52 33.78 2.14
CA CYS A 19 -13.96 33.12 0.91
C CYS A 19 -14.10 34.10 -0.26
N TRP A 20 -13.54 33.70 -1.39
CA TRP A 20 -13.60 34.39 -2.66
C TRP A 20 -14.29 33.52 -3.72
N LYS A 21 -15.08 34.15 -4.57
CA LYS A 21 -15.74 33.55 -5.73
C LYS A 21 -15.00 33.92 -7.02
N ILE A 22 -14.85 32.93 -7.88
CA ILE A 22 -14.34 33.06 -9.25
C ILE A 22 -15.54 32.93 -10.20
N LYS A 23 -15.95 34.05 -10.78
CA LYS A 23 -17.11 34.14 -11.68
C LYS A 23 -16.86 33.37 -12.99
N LYS A 24 -17.93 32.86 -13.58
CA LYS A 24 -17.91 32.29 -14.93
C LYS A 24 -17.32 33.29 -15.93
N GLY A 25 -16.53 32.78 -16.87
CA GLY A 25 -15.77 33.59 -17.81
C GLY A 25 -14.37 33.98 -17.31
N PHE A 26 -13.99 33.61 -16.08
CA PHE A 26 -12.60 33.75 -15.63
C PHE A 26 -11.62 32.88 -16.45
N VAL A 27 -12.09 31.75 -16.96
CA VAL A 27 -11.44 31.03 -18.06
C VAL A 27 -12.52 30.62 -19.06
N PRO A 28 -12.16 30.27 -20.30
CA PRO A 28 -13.14 29.77 -21.27
C PRO A 28 -13.89 28.54 -20.73
N ASN A 29 -15.14 28.37 -21.16
CA ASN A 29 -15.92 27.13 -20.98
C ASN A 29 -16.24 26.73 -19.52
N MET A 30 -16.19 27.65 -18.55
CA MET A 30 -16.59 27.38 -17.17
C MET A 30 -18.06 26.90 -17.08
N ASN A 31 -18.28 25.65 -16.66
CA ASN A 31 -19.59 25.05 -16.43
C ASN A 31 -20.20 25.50 -15.10
N VAL A 32 -19.35 25.72 -14.09
CA VAL A 32 -19.71 26.19 -12.75
C VAL A 32 -18.82 27.35 -12.33
N GLU A 33 -19.13 27.98 -11.20
CA GLU A 33 -18.24 28.96 -10.58
C GLU A 33 -17.11 28.26 -9.81
N GLY A 34 -16.00 28.97 -9.61
CA GLY A 34 -14.96 28.55 -8.67
C GLY A 34 -15.13 29.25 -7.33
N VAL A 35 -14.63 28.66 -6.25
CA VAL A 35 -14.44 29.34 -4.97
C VAL A 35 -13.07 29.01 -4.40
N PHE A 36 -12.48 29.92 -3.62
CA PHE A 36 -11.30 29.60 -2.84
C PHE A 36 -11.35 30.25 -1.47
N TYR A 37 -10.79 29.54 -0.49
CA TYR A 37 -10.75 29.97 0.90
C TYR A 37 -9.37 30.51 1.26
N VAL A 38 -9.25 31.73 1.77
CA VAL A 38 -8.00 32.35 2.21
C VAL A 38 -8.27 33.41 3.27
N ASN A 39 -7.39 33.58 4.26
CA ASN A 39 -7.35 34.77 5.11
C ASN A 39 -6.53 35.89 4.45
N ASP A 40 -6.43 37.06 5.10
CA ASP A 40 -5.73 38.23 4.55
C ASP A 40 -4.22 37.99 4.28
N PHE A 41 -3.59 37.03 4.95
CA PHE A 41 -2.18 36.66 4.70
C PHE A 41 -2.06 35.77 3.46
N LEU A 42 -2.87 34.72 3.38
CA LEU A 42 -2.87 33.76 2.28
C LEU A 42 -3.41 34.37 0.98
N GLU A 43 -4.32 35.34 1.11
CA GLU A 43 -4.86 36.12 -0.01
C GLU A 43 -3.73 36.75 -0.83
N LYS A 44 -2.78 37.42 -0.16
CA LYS A 44 -1.65 38.08 -0.82
C LYS A 44 -0.86 37.12 -1.72
N LEU A 45 -0.59 35.91 -1.25
CA LEU A 45 0.14 34.88 -2.01
C LEU A 45 -0.59 34.50 -3.30
N MET A 46 -1.91 34.31 -3.23
CA MET A 46 -2.73 33.93 -4.38
C MET A 46 -2.80 35.06 -5.42
N PHE A 47 -3.00 36.29 -4.97
CA PHE A 47 -3.10 37.45 -5.85
C PHE A 47 -1.74 37.84 -6.46
N ASP A 48 -0.64 37.67 -5.73
CA ASP A 48 0.70 37.87 -6.26
C ASP A 48 1.06 36.84 -7.33
N GLU A 49 0.63 35.58 -7.17
CA GLU A 49 0.79 34.55 -8.20
C GLU A 49 0.06 34.94 -9.50
N LEU A 50 -1.20 35.37 -9.39
CA LEU A 50 -1.98 35.86 -10.53
C LEU A 50 -1.37 37.11 -11.17
N ARG A 51 -0.91 38.07 -10.37
CA ARG A 51 -0.26 39.29 -10.84
C ARG A 51 1.00 38.97 -11.64
N ASN A 52 1.84 38.08 -11.12
CA ASN A 52 3.06 37.66 -11.79
C ASN A 52 2.75 37.00 -13.14
N PHE A 53 1.75 36.11 -13.19
CA PHE A 53 1.32 35.47 -14.44
C PHE A 53 0.88 36.48 -15.50
N THR A 54 0.10 37.50 -15.14
CA THR A 54 -0.36 38.53 -16.09
C THR A 54 0.74 39.46 -16.61
N ARG A 55 1.87 39.56 -15.89
CA ARG A 55 3.03 40.38 -16.31
C ARG A 55 3.92 39.66 -17.29
N SER A 56 4.18 38.36 -17.06
CA SER A 56 5.18 37.61 -17.80
C SER A 56 4.73 37.27 -19.22
N GLY A 57 3.42 37.12 -19.47
CA GLY A 57 2.86 36.72 -20.77
C GLY A 57 3.14 35.27 -21.17
N ASP A 58 4.25 34.72 -20.69
CA ASP A 58 4.72 33.35 -20.81
C ASP A 58 5.17 32.87 -19.42
N TYR A 59 4.69 31.71 -18.99
CA TYR A 59 5.02 31.16 -17.68
C TYR A 59 5.70 29.81 -17.88
N GLY A 60 7.02 29.75 -17.67
CA GLY A 60 7.82 28.52 -17.73
C GLY A 60 7.56 27.54 -16.59
N GLY A 61 6.31 27.41 -16.12
CA GLY A 61 5.87 26.57 -15.00
C GLY A 61 4.36 26.29 -15.02
N PHE A 62 3.77 25.93 -13.87
CA PHE A 62 2.33 25.70 -13.75
C PHE A 62 1.50 26.98 -13.75
N LEU A 63 0.28 26.92 -14.28
CA LEU A 63 -0.69 28.03 -14.19
C LEU A 63 -0.99 28.38 -12.72
N PRO A 64 -1.25 29.66 -12.39
CA PRO A 64 -1.64 30.06 -11.04
C PRO A 64 -2.80 29.24 -10.48
N GLY A 65 -2.80 29.02 -9.16
CA GLY A 65 -3.83 28.21 -8.50
C GLY A 65 -5.25 28.69 -8.82
N MET A 66 -5.48 30.02 -8.87
CA MET A 66 -6.77 30.58 -9.27
C MET A 66 -7.20 30.18 -10.70
N LYS A 67 -6.25 30.16 -11.65
CA LYS A 67 -6.51 29.76 -13.04
C LYS A 67 -6.82 28.27 -13.13
N GLN A 68 -6.13 27.45 -12.34
CA GLN A 68 -6.39 26.02 -12.28
C GLN A 68 -7.76 25.71 -11.69
N ILE A 69 -8.18 26.41 -10.62
CA ILE A 69 -9.55 26.29 -10.08
C ILE A 69 -10.58 26.60 -11.16
N GLY A 70 -10.37 27.67 -11.94
CA GLY A 70 -11.20 28.02 -13.08
C GLY A 70 -11.23 26.95 -14.17
N ASN A 71 -10.07 26.39 -14.53
CA ASN A 71 -9.99 25.33 -15.55
C ASN A 71 -10.70 24.05 -15.10
N VAL A 72 -10.61 23.70 -13.82
CA VAL A 72 -11.37 22.59 -13.24
C VAL A 72 -12.87 22.86 -13.29
N ALA A 73 -13.29 24.12 -13.05
CA ALA A 73 -14.68 24.54 -13.19
C ALA A 73 -15.22 24.44 -14.65
N ALA A 74 -14.33 24.29 -15.64
CA ALA A 74 -14.67 24.07 -17.04
C ALA A 74 -14.79 22.57 -17.42
N LEU A 75 -14.51 21.63 -16.50
CA LEU A 75 -14.59 20.21 -16.81
C LEU A 75 -16.04 19.74 -17.02
N PRO A 76 -16.29 18.81 -17.97
CA PRO A 76 -17.63 18.30 -18.22
C PRO A 76 -18.21 17.56 -17.01
N GLY A 77 -19.47 17.86 -16.69
CA GLY A 77 -20.22 17.18 -15.62
C GLY A 77 -19.82 17.53 -14.19
N ILE A 78 -18.96 18.54 -13.99
CA ILE A 78 -18.67 19.08 -12.67
C ILE A 78 -19.96 19.62 -12.02
N VAL A 79 -20.08 19.41 -10.71
CA VAL A 79 -21.26 19.74 -9.91
C VAL A 79 -20.96 20.90 -8.98
N HIS A 80 -21.90 21.85 -8.92
CA HIS A 80 -21.93 23.00 -8.01
C HIS A 80 -20.77 23.99 -8.15
N ARG A 81 -19.53 23.59 -7.83
CA ARG A 81 -18.33 24.46 -7.84
C ARG A 81 -17.02 23.69 -7.84
N SER A 82 -15.98 24.33 -8.37
CA SER A 82 -14.57 23.96 -8.13
C SER A 82 -14.07 24.69 -6.89
N VAL A 83 -13.44 24.00 -5.94
CA VAL A 83 -13.11 24.58 -4.62
C VAL A 83 -11.61 24.50 -4.36
N GLY A 84 -10.97 25.65 -4.11
CA GLY A 84 -9.61 25.75 -3.59
C GLY A 84 -9.60 25.97 -2.07
N LEU A 85 -8.92 25.11 -1.33
CA LEU A 85 -8.76 25.21 0.12
C LEU A 85 -7.59 26.15 0.49
N PRO A 86 -7.41 26.56 1.76
CA PRO A 86 -6.44 27.60 2.10
C PRO A 86 -4.97 27.28 1.81
N ASP A 87 -4.64 26.00 1.73
CA ASP A 87 -3.36 25.48 1.31
C ASP A 87 -3.18 25.43 -0.23
N VAL A 88 -4.14 25.95 -1.01
CA VAL A 88 -4.13 25.84 -2.48
C VAL A 88 -2.91 26.45 -3.14
N HIS A 89 -2.28 25.72 -4.04
CA HIS A 89 -1.14 26.19 -4.83
C HIS A 89 -1.02 25.41 -6.14
N SER A 90 -0.28 25.98 -7.09
CA SER A 90 -0.13 25.43 -8.44
C SER A 90 0.30 23.96 -8.45
N GLY A 91 -0.39 23.15 -9.26
CA GLY A 91 -0.18 21.71 -9.41
C GLY A 91 -0.33 21.23 -10.86
N TYR A 92 -0.31 19.92 -11.10
CA TYR A 92 -0.53 19.36 -12.45
C TYR A 92 -2.02 19.31 -12.81
N GLY A 93 -2.47 20.18 -13.72
CA GLY A 93 -3.88 20.31 -14.12
C GLY A 93 -4.75 20.91 -13.03
N PHE A 94 -5.11 20.11 -12.02
CA PHE A 94 -5.70 20.62 -10.77
C PHE A 94 -4.61 21.23 -9.90
N ALA A 95 -4.94 22.35 -9.24
CA ALA A 95 -4.13 22.85 -8.14
C ALA A 95 -4.08 21.83 -6.98
N ILE A 96 -2.98 21.80 -6.24
CA ILE A 96 -2.93 21.08 -4.96
C ILE A 96 -3.73 21.92 -3.96
N GLY A 97 -4.60 21.32 -3.15
CA GLY A 97 -5.61 22.03 -2.36
C GLY A 97 -6.94 22.22 -3.10
N ASN A 98 -7.06 21.73 -4.34
CA ASN A 98 -8.29 21.82 -5.12
C ASN A 98 -9.08 20.50 -5.05
N MET A 99 -10.40 20.62 -4.89
CA MET A 99 -11.35 19.52 -5.04
C MET A 99 -12.39 19.85 -6.12
N ALA A 100 -12.98 18.80 -6.69
CA ALA A 100 -14.15 18.90 -7.57
C ALA A 100 -15.00 17.62 -7.46
N ALA A 101 -16.31 17.75 -7.60
CA ALA A 101 -17.24 16.62 -7.60
C ALA A 101 -17.95 16.48 -8.95
N PHE A 102 -18.13 15.25 -9.42
CA PHE A 102 -18.74 14.94 -10.71
C PHE A 102 -19.91 13.96 -10.53
N ASP A 103 -21.05 14.24 -11.16
CA ASP A 103 -22.27 13.43 -10.98
C ASP A 103 -22.17 12.10 -11.73
N LEU A 104 -22.23 10.95 -11.04
CA LEU A 104 -22.16 9.64 -11.69
C LEU A 104 -23.35 9.39 -12.64
N ALA A 105 -24.49 10.03 -12.41
CA ALA A 105 -25.66 9.88 -13.28
C ALA A 105 -25.53 10.67 -14.59
N ASN A 106 -24.59 11.62 -14.66
CA ASN A 106 -24.35 12.39 -15.87
C ASN A 106 -23.30 11.68 -16.76
N PRO A 107 -23.65 11.22 -17.98
CA PRO A 107 -22.71 10.51 -18.85
C PRO A 107 -21.54 11.38 -19.32
N LYS A 108 -21.65 12.72 -19.21
CA LYS A 108 -20.56 13.63 -19.54
C LYS A 108 -19.54 13.76 -18.40
N SER A 109 -19.87 13.33 -17.19
CA SER A 109 -18.97 13.44 -16.05
C SER A 109 -17.66 12.70 -16.27
N VAL A 110 -16.58 13.28 -15.78
CA VAL A 110 -15.22 12.80 -16.03
C VAL A 110 -14.49 12.39 -14.76
N VAL A 111 -13.49 11.54 -14.93
CA VAL A 111 -12.45 11.26 -13.94
C VAL A 111 -11.11 11.75 -14.50
N SER A 112 -10.30 12.40 -13.65
CA SER A 112 -8.99 12.91 -14.03
C SER A 112 -7.91 12.50 -13.03
N PRO A 113 -6.83 11.82 -13.48
CA PRO A 113 -5.65 11.54 -12.66
C PRO A 113 -5.00 12.82 -12.15
N GLY A 114 -5.08 13.91 -12.92
CA GLY A 114 -4.62 15.23 -12.51
C GLY A 114 -5.37 15.78 -11.29
N GLY A 115 -6.63 15.38 -11.08
CA GLY A 115 -7.46 15.74 -9.93
C GLY A 115 -7.32 14.84 -8.69
N VAL A 116 -6.59 13.73 -8.82
CA VAL A 116 -6.18 12.87 -7.70
C VAL A 116 -4.75 13.18 -7.28
N GLY A 117 -3.86 13.34 -8.26
CA GLY A 117 -2.43 13.49 -8.07
C GLY A 117 -1.66 12.19 -8.33
N PHE A 118 -0.34 12.33 -8.55
CA PHE A 118 0.52 11.19 -8.88
C PHE A 118 0.74 10.25 -7.69
N ASP A 119 0.93 10.78 -6.49
CA ASP A 119 1.03 9.94 -5.29
C ASP A 119 -0.37 9.62 -4.76
N ILE A 120 -1.01 8.64 -5.41
CA ILE A 120 -2.37 8.18 -5.08
C ILE A 120 -2.40 7.69 -3.63
N ASN A 121 -3.42 8.11 -2.89
CA ASN A 121 -3.57 7.89 -1.46
C ASN A 121 -2.31 8.28 -0.66
N CYS A 122 -1.58 9.32 -1.09
CA CYS A 122 -0.76 10.07 -0.15
C CYS A 122 -1.67 10.54 0.99
N GLY A 123 -1.24 10.32 2.22
CA GLY A 123 -2.07 10.46 3.39
C GLY A 123 -1.28 10.43 4.67
N VAL A 124 -1.97 10.69 5.77
CA VAL A 124 -1.38 10.83 7.10
C VAL A 124 -2.05 9.84 8.05
N ARG A 125 -1.25 9.22 8.91
CA ARG A 125 -1.70 8.38 10.02
C ARG A 125 -1.15 8.93 11.33
N LEU A 126 -1.98 9.01 12.36
CA LEU A 126 -1.59 9.46 13.68
C LEU A 126 -1.76 8.33 14.69
N ILE A 127 -0.73 8.07 15.48
CA ILE A 127 -0.67 7.02 16.49
C ILE A 127 -0.47 7.69 17.85
N ARG A 128 -1.32 7.39 18.84
CA ARG A 128 -1.15 7.89 20.21
C ARG A 128 -0.21 6.99 21.01
N THR A 129 0.23 7.48 22.16
CA THR A 129 0.91 6.68 23.18
C THR A 129 0.44 7.13 24.55
N ASN A 130 0.66 6.34 25.59
CA ASN A 130 0.51 6.77 26.99
C ASN A 130 1.76 7.50 27.54
N LEU A 131 2.78 7.73 26.71
CA LEU A 131 4.00 8.43 27.09
C LEU A 131 3.81 9.94 27.11
N THR A 132 4.60 10.60 27.95
CA THR A 132 4.68 12.06 28.02
C THR A 132 6.03 12.58 27.53
N LEU A 133 6.12 13.89 27.31
CA LEU A 133 7.37 14.57 26.96
C LEU A 133 8.50 14.24 27.94
N LYS A 134 8.20 14.12 29.24
CA LYS A 134 9.18 13.78 30.27
C LYS A 134 9.81 12.40 30.05
N ASP A 135 9.03 11.45 29.54
CA ASP A 135 9.48 10.07 29.31
C ASP A 135 10.35 9.98 28.05
N VAL A 136 10.02 10.77 27.02
CA VAL A 136 10.71 10.74 25.72
C VAL A 136 11.96 11.62 25.69
N LEU A 137 11.98 12.77 26.36
CA LEU A 137 13.10 13.72 26.31
C LEU A 137 14.48 13.06 26.56
N PRO A 138 14.67 12.19 27.58
CA PRO A 138 15.96 11.54 27.85
C PRO A 138 16.43 10.59 26.74
N VAL A 139 15.49 10.02 25.97
CA VAL A 139 15.77 9.02 24.92
C VAL A 139 15.50 9.54 23.51
N LYS A 140 15.12 10.81 23.36
CA LYS A 140 14.65 11.43 22.11
C LYS A 140 15.57 11.12 20.92
N GLU A 141 16.86 11.41 21.05
CA GLU A 141 17.83 11.17 19.97
C GLU A 141 17.96 9.68 19.59
N LYS A 142 17.91 8.80 20.60
CA LYS A 142 18.00 7.36 20.41
C LYS A 142 16.73 6.81 19.79
N LEU A 143 15.56 7.33 20.17
CA LEU A 143 14.26 6.95 19.62
C LEU A 143 14.14 7.38 18.16
N THR A 144 14.47 8.63 17.83
CA THR A 144 14.49 9.11 16.44
C THR A 144 15.44 8.28 15.58
N GLN A 145 16.65 7.98 16.09
CA GLN A 145 17.58 7.10 15.38
C GLN A 145 17.01 5.69 15.20
N THR A 146 16.42 5.11 16.24
CA THR A 146 15.88 3.74 16.18
C THR A 146 14.74 3.63 15.19
N LEU A 147 13.85 4.63 15.13
CA LEU A 147 12.81 4.69 14.11
C LEU A 147 13.41 4.83 12.70
N PHE A 148 14.46 5.65 12.51
CA PHE A 148 15.16 5.76 11.23
C PHE A 148 15.82 4.44 10.80
N ASP A 149 16.33 3.66 11.76
CA ASP A 149 16.91 2.34 11.50
C ASP A 149 15.84 1.28 11.16
N HIS A 150 14.63 1.39 11.73
CA HIS A 150 13.55 0.42 11.51
C HIS A 150 12.69 0.73 10.29
N ILE A 151 12.48 2.01 9.97
CA ILE A 151 11.64 2.45 8.85
C ILE A 151 12.56 2.74 7.66
N PRO A 152 12.53 1.92 6.60
CA PRO A 152 13.37 2.18 5.43
C PRO A 152 13.06 3.53 4.79
N VAL A 153 14.13 4.28 4.61
CA VAL A 153 14.18 5.65 4.11
C VAL A 153 15.02 5.67 2.84
N GLY A 154 14.61 6.38 1.79
CA GLY A 154 15.37 6.51 0.53
C GLY A 154 14.55 6.28 -0.73
N VAL A 155 14.99 6.89 -1.84
CA VAL A 155 14.55 6.48 -3.19
C VAL A 155 15.24 5.16 -3.52
N GLY A 156 14.45 4.14 -3.88
CA GLY A 156 14.98 2.80 -4.20
C GLY A 156 15.28 1.92 -2.97
N SER A 157 15.02 2.40 -1.75
CA SER A 157 15.08 1.58 -0.55
C SER A 157 14.07 0.44 -0.60
N LYS A 158 14.46 -0.70 -0.04
CA LYS A 158 13.65 -1.91 -0.03
C LYS A 158 12.88 -2.05 1.27
N GLY A 159 11.62 -2.48 1.17
CA GLY A 159 10.82 -2.92 2.30
C GLY A 159 11.49 -4.03 3.09
N ILE A 160 11.35 -3.99 4.42
CA ILE A 160 11.81 -5.07 5.30
C ILE A 160 10.77 -6.19 5.37
N ILE A 161 9.49 -5.87 5.14
CA ILE A 161 8.41 -6.85 5.09
C ILE A 161 8.58 -7.71 3.83
N PRO A 162 8.70 -9.04 3.95
CA PRO A 162 8.82 -9.94 2.81
C PRO A 162 7.63 -9.77 1.87
N MET A 163 7.93 -9.46 0.61
CA MET A 163 6.93 -9.16 -0.41
C MET A 163 7.38 -9.79 -1.72
N ASP A 164 6.63 -10.78 -2.20
CA ASP A 164 6.76 -11.34 -3.54
C ASP A 164 5.63 -10.84 -4.45
N ALA A 165 5.66 -11.26 -5.72
CA ALA A 165 4.67 -10.81 -6.70
C ALA A 165 3.24 -11.21 -6.31
N GLN A 166 3.04 -12.41 -5.75
CA GLN A 166 1.71 -12.88 -5.36
C GLN A 166 1.19 -12.10 -4.14
N ALA A 167 2.03 -11.92 -3.12
CA ALA A 167 1.69 -11.13 -1.94
C ALA A 167 1.35 -9.68 -2.31
N LEU A 168 2.02 -9.11 -3.31
CA LEU A 168 1.71 -7.77 -3.82
C LEU A 168 0.33 -7.73 -4.47
N GLU A 169 -0.02 -8.70 -5.32
CA GLU A 169 -1.37 -8.77 -5.93
C GLU A 169 -2.45 -8.85 -4.85
N GLU A 170 -2.25 -9.70 -3.85
CA GLU A 170 -3.18 -9.83 -2.73
C GLU A 170 -3.26 -8.53 -1.91
N ALA A 171 -2.14 -7.83 -1.67
CA ALA A 171 -2.12 -6.55 -0.98
C ALA A 171 -2.86 -5.44 -1.77
N LEU A 172 -2.75 -5.44 -3.11
CA LEU A 172 -3.48 -4.52 -3.99
C LEU A 172 -5.00 -4.74 -3.91
N GLU A 173 -5.45 -5.98 -3.78
CA GLU A 173 -6.88 -6.32 -3.71
C GLU A 173 -7.47 -6.14 -2.30
N MET A 174 -6.71 -6.55 -1.28
CA MET A 174 -7.19 -6.67 0.09
C MET A 174 -6.87 -5.45 0.96
N GLY A 175 -5.94 -4.57 0.57
CA GLY A 175 -5.52 -3.44 1.41
C GLY A 175 -5.10 -3.89 2.81
N MET A 176 -5.57 -3.19 3.86
CA MET A 176 -5.25 -3.55 5.26
C MET A 176 -5.77 -4.93 5.69
N ASP A 177 -6.74 -5.54 5.00
CA ASP A 177 -7.14 -6.94 5.28
C ASP A 177 -5.96 -7.90 5.07
N TRP A 178 -5.10 -7.62 4.08
CA TRP A 178 -3.87 -8.39 3.87
C TRP A 178 -2.92 -8.20 5.04
N SER A 179 -2.68 -6.94 5.47
CA SER A 179 -1.81 -6.65 6.62
C SER A 179 -2.29 -7.32 7.89
N LEU A 180 -3.61 -7.39 8.12
CA LEU A 180 -4.20 -8.05 9.28
C LEU A 180 -3.95 -9.55 9.22
N ARG A 181 -4.20 -10.17 8.06
CA ARG A 181 -3.94 -11.61 7.85
C ARG A 181 -2.48 -11.99 8.07
N GLN A 182 -1.55 -11.10 7.72
CA GLN A 182 -0.11 -11.30 7.94
C GLN A 182 0.37 -10.95 9.37
N GLY A 183 -0.48 -10.36 10.21
CA GLY A 183 -0.14 -9.99 11.59
C GLY A 183 0.64 -8.67 11.72
N TYR A 184 0.57 -7.77 10.73
CA TYR A 184 1.23 -6.46 10.78
C TYR A 184 0.36 -5.35 11.37
N VAL A 185 -0.95 -5.58 11.52
CA VAL A 185 -1.89 -4.60 12.11
C VAL A 185 -2.78 -5.28 13.14
N TRP A 186 -3.33 -4.47 14.04
CA TRP A 186 -4.41 -4.87 14.94
C TRP A 186 -5.76 -4.74 14.26
N ALA A 187 -6.82 -5.34 14.81
CA ALA A 187 -8.15 -5.26 14.21
C ALA A 187 -8.70 -3.82 14.28
N GLU A 188 -8.44 -3.16 15.41
CA GLU A 188 -8.84 -1.80 15.77
C GLU A 188 -8.17 -0.75 14.86
N ASP A 189 -6.99 -1.04 14.32
CA ASP A 189 -6.28 -0.18 13.37
C ASP A 189 -7.11 0.06 12.10
N LYS A 190 -7.89 -0.95 11.67
CA LYS A 190 -8.76 -0.83 10.49
C LYS A 190 -9.98 0.03 10.77
N GLU A 191 -10.55 -0.09 11.97
CA GLU A 191 -11.71 0.71 12.37
C GLU A 191 -11.38 2.20 12.37
N HIS A 192 -10.13 2.56 12.68
CA HIS A 192 -9.61 3.92 12.67
C HIS A 192 -8.90 4.29 11.36
N CYS A 193 -9.21 3.61 10.26
CA CYS A 193 -8.69 3.94 8.94
C CYS A 193 -9.82 4.32 8.00
N GLU A 194 -9.61 5.38 7.23
CA GLU A 194 -10.50 5.72 6.13
C GLU A 194 -10.70 4.51 5.18
N GLU A 195 -11.96 4.26 4.78
CA GLU A 195 -12.40 3.06 4.03
C GLU A 195 -12.07 1.72 4.72
N TYR A 196 -11.92 1.69 6.04
CA TYR A 196 -11.40 0.53 6.76
C TYR A 196 -10.06 0.01 6.21
N GLY A 197 -9.30 0.89 5.54
CA GLY A 197 -8.03 0.57 4.89
C GLY A 197 -8.14 -0.24 3.60
N ARG A 198 -9.32 -0.28 2.96
CA ARG A 198 -9.53 -1.02 1.71
C ARG A 198 -10.63 -0.42 0.82
N MET A 199 -10.28 -0.11 -0.42
CA MET A 199 -11.23 0.14 -1.50
C MET A 199 -11.59 -1.18 -2.19
N LEU A 200 -12.87 -1.55 -2.12
CA LEU A 200 -13.39 -2.85 -2.59
C LEU A 200 -13.38 -3.01 -4.11
N GLN A 201 -13.42 -1.89 -4.84
CA GLN A 201 -13.39 -1.85 -6.30
C GLN A 201 -11.98 -1.99 -6.90
N ALA A 202 -10.96 -2.22 -6.05
CA ALA A 202 -9.60 -2.42 -6.53
C ALA A 202 -9.50 -3.65 -7.45
N ASP A 203 -8.88 -3.46 -8.60
CA ASP A 203 -8.59 -4.54 -9.55
C ASP A 203 -7.10 -4.54 -9.87
N PRO A 204 -6.31 -5.46 -9.28
CA PRO A 204 -4.89 -5.54 -9.54
C PRO A 204 -4.56 -5.81 -11.02
N SER A 205 -5.46 -6.42 -11.80
CA SER A 205 -5.24 -6.68 -13.23
C SER A 205 -5.15 -5.39 -14.06
N LYS A 206 -5.73 -4.29 -13.55
CA LYS A 206 -5.68 -2.95 -14.17
C LYS A 206 -4.42 -2.16 -13.80
N VAL A 207 -3.60 -2.68 -12.88
CA VAL A 207 -2.30 -2.10 -12.54
C VAL A 207 -1.22 -2.67 -13.46
N SER A 208 -0.50 -1.80 -14.17
CA SER A 208 0.51 -2.23 -15.14
C SER A 208 1.66 -3.01 -14.49
N SER A 209 2.28 -3.90 -15.26
CA SER A 209 3.48 -4.63 -14.83
C SER A 209 4.62 -3.68 -14.43
N ARG A 210 4.73 -2.52 -15.10
CA ARG A 210 5.69 -1.46 -14.77
C ARG A 210 5.39 -0.86 -13.40
N ALA A 211 4.13 -0.57 -13.09
CA ALA A 211 3.72 -0.05 -11.79
C ALA A 211 4.03 -1.05 -10.67
N LYS A 212 3.67 -2.33 -10.86
CA LYS A 212 3.97 -3.41 -9.91
C LYS A 212 5.48 -3.58 -9.70
N LYS A 213 6.29 -3.57 -10.77
CA LYS A 213 7.75 -3.66 -10.68
C LYS A 213 8.38 -2.50 -9.91
N ARG A 214 7.81 -1.29 -10.01
CA ARG A 214 8.24 -0.11 -9.23
C ARG A 214 7.80 -0.19 -7.76
N GLY A 215 6.58 -0.68 -7.51
CA GLY A 215 5.98 -0.80 -6.17
C GLY A 215 6.59 -1.91 -5.33
N LEU A 216 6.78 -3.10 -5.90
CA LEU A 216 7.22 -4.30 -5.20
C LEU A 216 8.39 -4.07 -4.21
N PRO A 217 9.51 -3.45 -4.60
CA PRO A 217 10.60 -3.22 -3.65
C PRO A 217 10.27 -2.13 -2.61
N GLN A 218 9.35 -1.20 -2.88
CA GLN A 218 9.16 0.02 -2.09
C GLN A 218 8.09 -0.10 -0.99
N LEU A 219 7.44 -1.24 -0.84
CA LEU A 219 6.41 -1.41 0.19
C LEU A 219 7.04 -1.38 1.59
N GLY A 220 6.39 -0.73 2.55
CA GLY A 220 6.92 -0.54 3.90
C GLY A 220 8.05 0.47 3.96
N THR A 221 8.08 1.44 3.04
CA THR A 221 9.10 2.51 3.00
C THR A 221 8.43 3.88 3.02
N LEU A 222 9.11 4.84 3.62
CA LEU A 222 8.65 6.22 3.69
C LEU A 222 8.76 6.93 2.33
N GLY A 223 9.93 6.71 1.72
CA GLY A 223 10.44 7.39 0.53
C GLY A 223 10.34 8.92 0.55
N ALA A 224 10.49 9.58 -0.60
CA ALA A 224 10.95 10.98 -0.66
C ALA A 224 9.86 12.07 -0.71
N GLY A 225 10.31 13.33 -0.75
CA GLY A 225 9.48 14.52 -0.90
C GLY A 225 9.00 15.06 0.44
N ASN A 226 7.71 15.38 0.53
CA ASN A 226 7.11 15.87 1.76
C ASN A 226 6.86 14.76 2.81
N HIS A 227 7.08 13.48 2.49
CA HIS A 227 6.88 12.38 3.43
C HIS A 227 7.80 12.46 4.65
N TYR A 228 7.31 12.00 5.80
CA TYR A 228 8.04 11.97 7.07
C TYR A 228 7.41 11.00 8.07
N ALA A 229 8.17 10.63 9.08
CA ALA A 229 7.63 10.12 10.35
C ALA A 229 8.09 11.07 11.47
N GLU A 230 7.15 11.55 12.27
CA GLU A 230 7.39 12.61 13.26
C GLU A 230 6.89 12.21 14.64
N ILE A 231 7.79 12.23 15.62
CA ILE A 231 7.44 12.20 17.03
C ILE A 231 7.03 13.61 17.41
N GLN A 232 5.79 13.75 17.86
CA GLN A 232 5.19 15.03 18.19
C GLN A 232 4.65 15.01 19.62
N VAL A 233 4.50 16.19 20.20
CA VAL A 233 3.93 16.40 21.52
C VAL A 233 2.64 17.20 21.41
N VAL A 234 1.61 16.82 22.17
CA VAL A 234 0.36 17.59 22.30
C VAL A 234 0.68 18.90 23.04
N GLU A 235 0.66 19.99 22.29
CA GLU A 235 1.00 21.33 22.78
C GLU A 235 -0.24 22.09 23.27
N GLU A 236 -1.36 21.93 22.56
CA GLU A 236 -2.63 22.62 22.88
C GLU A 236 -3.82 21.71 22.59
N ILE A 237 -4.86 21.82 23.42
CA ILE A 237 -6.15 21.12 23.27
C ILE A 237 -7.24 22.18 23.17
N PHE A 238 -7.87 22.27 21.99
CA PHE A 238 -8.96 23.20 21.71
C PHE A 238 -10.33 22.61 22.04
N ASP A 239 -10.53 21.31 21.75
CA ASP A 239 -11.73 20.56 22.08
C ASP A 239 -11.36 19.36 22.95
N LYS A 240 -11.64 19.47 24.25
CA LYS A 240 -11.35 18.43 25.23
C LYS A 240 -12.19 17.18 25.02
N HIS A 241 -13.44 17.30 24.56
CA HIS A 241 -14.31 16.14 24.36
C HIS A 241 -13.79 15.28 23.20
N ALA A 242 -13.51 15.92 22.06
CA ALA A 242 -12.95 15.24 20.91
C ALA A 242 -11.56 14.67 21.20
N ALA A 243 -10.69 15.43 21.89
CA ALA A 243 -9.37 14.95 22.30
C ALA A 243 -9.46 13.69 23.17
N THR A 244 -10.32 13.67 24.19
CA THR A 244 -10.50 12.50 25.06
C THR A 244 -11.01 11.29 24.27
N LYS A 245 -11.90 11.47 23.29
CA LYS A 245 -12.35 10.38 22.40
C LYS A 245 -11.22 9.83 21.53
N MET A 246 -10.26 10.67 21.15
CA MET A 246 -9.03 10.26 20.46
C MET A 246 -7.94 9.72 21.41
N GLY A 247 -8.26 9.49 22.69
CA GLY A 247 -7.30 8.99 23.68
C GLY A 247 -6.25 10.01 24.15
N ILE A 248 -6.50 11.31 23.92
CA ILE A 248 -5.66 12.41 24.37
C ILE A 248 -6.30 13.12 25.57
N ASN A 249 -5.72 12.95 26.75
CA ASN A 249 -6.33 13.43 28.01
C ASN A 249 -5.63 14.62 28.65
N HIS A 250 -4.38 14.88 28.27
CA HIS A 250 -3.55 15.92 28.86
C HIS A 250 -2.53 16.46 27.85
N LEU A 251 -2.01 17.66 28.13
CA LEU A 251 -0.89 18.23 27.41
C LEU A 251 0.36 17.39 27.62
N ASN A 252 1.32 17.51 26.71
CA ASN A 252 2.59 16.79 26.72
C ASN A 252 2.51 15.29 26.40
N GLN A 253 1.35 14.75 26.04
CA GLN A 253 1.24 13.38 25.55
C GLN A 253 1.96 13.23 24.20
N ILE A 254 2.61 12.10 23.99
CA ILE A 254 3.40 11.82 22.79
C ILE A 254 2.57 11.09 21.76
N VAL A 255 2.68 11.56 20.52
CA VAL A 255 2.06 10.96 19.34
C VAL A 255 3.10 10.78 18.24
N LEU A 256 2.83 9.85 17.33
CA LEU A 256 3.64 9.60 16.14
C LEU A 256 2.78 9.82 14.89
N MET A 257 3.20 10.75 14.05
CA MET A 257 2.57 11.02 12.75
C MET A 257 3.40 10.39 11.63
N ILE A 258 2.75 9.64 10.74
CA ILE A 258 3.36 9.03 9.56
C ILE A 258 2.68 9.60 8.32
N HIS A 259 3.43 10.31 7.49
CA HIS A 259 2.98 10.84 6.20
C HIS A 259 3.65 10.08 5.06
N CYS A 260 2.85 9.31 4.31
CA CYS A 260 3.30 8.57 3.14
C CYS A 260 2.14 8.20 2.20
N GLY A 261 2.47 7.81 0.97
CA GLY A 261 1.53 7.36 -0.06
C GLY A 261 1.88 6.04 -0.73
N SER A 262 1.49 5.92 -2.00
CA SER A 262 1.61 4.72 -2.83
C SER A 262 2.94 4.59 -3.56
N ARG A 263 3.89 5.49 -3.25
CA ARG A 263 5.28 5.43 -3.72
C ARG A 263 5.35 5.47 -5.25
N GLY A 264 6.37 4.83 -5.84
CA GLY A 264 6.55 4.80 -7.29
C GLY A 264 5.43 4.07 -8.04
N MET A 265 4.59 3.29 -7.36
CA MET A 265 3.52 2.56 -8.00
C MET A 265 2.33 3.43 -8.36
N GLY A 266 1.77 4.19 -7.41
CA GLY A 266 0.66 5.10 -7.72
C GLY A 266 1.07 6.17 -8.73
N HIS A 267 2.32 6.64 -8.65
CA HIS A 267 2.87 7.53 -9.66
C HIS A 267 2.79 6.90 -11.06
N GLN A 268 3.18 5.63 -11.20
CA GLN A 268 3.11 4.95 -12.48
C GLN A 268 1.67 4.72 -12.93
N VAL A 269 0.75 4.37 -12.01
CA VAL A 269 -0.69 4.25 -12.32
C VAL A 269 -1.25 5.56 -12.86
N ALA A 270 -0.93 6.70 -12.24
CA ALA A 270 -1.34 8.01 -12.73
C ALA A 270 -0.72 8.32 -14.11
N THR A 271 0.57 8.04 -14.31
CA THR A 271 1.24 8.23 -15.60
C THR A 271 0.60 7.40 -16.71
N ASP A 272 0.33 6.12 -16.45
CA ASP A 272 -0.28 5.20 -17.43
C ASP A 272 -1.69 5.67 -17.81
N ALA A 273 -2.47 6.13 -16.81
CA ALA A 273 -3.81 6.65 -17.03
C ALA A 273 -3.83 7.96 -17.83
N LEU A 274 -2.89 8.89 -17.59
CA LEU A 274 -2.79 10.12 -18.38
C LEU A 274 -2.62 9.82 -19.88
N VAL A 275 -1.74 8.88 -20.23
CA VAL A 275 -1.51 8.47 -21.63
C VAL A 275 -2.77 7.86 -22.25
N ALA A 276 -3.50 7.03 -21.51
CA ALA A 276 -4.75 6.44 -21.98
C ALA A 276 -5.84 7.52 -22.17
N MET A 277 -5.95 8.46 -21.23
CA MET A 277 -6.97 9.49 -21.24
C MET A 277 -6.72 10.57 -22.30
N GLU A 278 -5.48 10.91 -22.62
CA GLU A 278 -5.19 11.79 -23.77
C GLU A 278 -5.77 11.23 -25.09
N ARG A 279 -5.75 9.90 -25.26
CA ARG A 279 -6.36 9.23 -26.41
C ARG A 279 -7.88 9.23 -26.31
N ALA A 280 -8.43 8.97 -25.13
CA ALA A 280 -9.87 8.98 -24.89
C ALA A 280 -10.47 10.38 -25.17
N MET A 281 -9.83 11.45 -24.72
CA MET A 281 -10.28 12.82 -24.98
C MET A 281 -10.36 13.14 -26.47
N LYS A 282 -9.37 12.72 -27.26
CA LYS A 282 -9.36 12.92 -28.71
C LYS A 282 -10.51 12.16 -29.39
N ARG A 283 -10.78 10.92 -28.95
CA ARG A 283 -11.89 10.09 -29.44
C ARG A 283 -13.26 10.70 -29.09
N ASP A 284 -13.42 11.10 -27.82
CA ASP A 284 -14.69 11.54 -27.25
C ASP A 284 -14.93 13.05 -27.40
N LYS A 285 -13.99 13.76 -28.03
CA LYS A 285 -13.99 15.22 -28.27
C LYS A 285 -14.16 16.03 -26.99
N ILE A 286 -13.45 15.61 -25.93
CA ILE A 286 -13.41 16.34 -24.67
C ILE A 286 -12.39 17.47 -24.82
N GLU A 287 -12.88 18.71 -24.81
CA GLU A 287 -12.06 19.91 -24.83
C GLU A 287 -11.75 20.39 -23.41
N VAL A 288 -10.48 20.71 -23.15
CA VAL A 288 -10.01 21.26 -21.88
C VAL A 288 -9.11 22.45 -22.14
N ASN A 289 -9.08 23.38 -21.19
CA ASN A 289 -8.24 24.59 -21.28
C ASN A 289 -6.75 24.31 -21.05
N ASP A 290 -6.41 23.15 -20.48
CA ASP A 290 -5.04 22.75 -20.16
C ASP A 290 -4.89 21.25 -20.41
N ARG A 291 -3.88 20.84 -21.18
CA ARG A 291 -3.58 19.43 -21.48
C ARG A 291 -3.35 18.60 -20.21
N GLN A 292 -2.87 19.23 -19.13
CA GLN A 292 -2.67 18.57 -17.84
C GLN A 292 -3.98 18.17 -17.14
N LEU A 293 -5.13 18.63 -17.63
CA LEU A 293 -6.47 18.17 -17.22
C LEU A 293 -6.95 16.94 -17.99
N ALA A 294 -6.01 16.10 -18.46
CA ALA A 294 -6.36 14.87 -19.13
C ALA A 294 -7.35 14.04 -18.31
N CYS A 295 -8.43 13.60 -18.96
CA CYS A 295 -9.57 12.95 -18.31
C CYS A 295 -10.31 12.03 -19.27
N ALA A 296 -11.14 11.14 -18.74
CA ALA A 296 -12.06 10.33 -19.51
C ALA A 296 -13.44 10.35 -18.84
N HIS A 297 -14.49 10.03 -19.60
CA HIS A 297 -15.81 9.84 -19.00
C HIS A 297 -15.75 8.76 -17.93
N ILE A 298 -16.42 8.97 -16.79
CA ILE A 298 -16.40 8.03 -15.66
C ILE A 298 -16.84 6.63 -16.12
N THR A 299 -17.81 6.56 -17.03
CA THR A 299 -18.39 5.31 -17.53
C THR A 299 -17.61 4.69 -18.69
N SER A 300 -16.55 5.32 -19.21
CA SER A 300 -15.74 4.74 -20.27
C SER A 300 -14.85 3.62 -19.73
N GLU A 301 -14.31 2.80 -20.63
CA GLU A 301 -13.34 1.76 -20.28
C GLU A 301 -12.10 2.39 -19.59
N GLU A 302 -11.55 3.47 -20.14
CA GLU A 302 -10.39 4.14 -19.54
C GLU A 302 -10.71 4.75 -18.16
N GLY A 303 -11.91 5.31 -18.00
CA GLY A 303 -12.35 5.87 -16.72
C GLY A 303 -12.49 4.78 -15.64
N GLN A 304 -13.15 3.67 -15.97
CA GLN A 304 -13.33 2.55 -15.05
C GLN A 304 -12.01 1.83 -14.74
N ASP A 305 -11.17 1.61 -15.73
CA ASP A 305 -9.87 0.98 -15.55
C ASP A 305 -8.96 1.82 -14.64
N TYR A 306 -8.95 3.15 -14.83
CA TYR A 306 -8.23 4.04 -13.94
C TYR A 306 -8.79 4.00 -12.51
N LEU A 307 -10.11 4.05 -12.31
CA LEU A 307 -10.70 4.01 -10.97
C LEU A 307 -10.35 2.73 -10.21
N LYS A 308 -10.36 1.58 -10.90
CA LYS A 308 -9.95 0.30 -10.32
C LYS A 308 -8.45 0.23 -10.01
N ALA A 309 -7.61 0.73 -10.91
CA ALA A 309 -6.16 0.81 -10.70
C ALA A 309 -5.78 1.80 -9.59
N MET A 310 -6.48 2.93 -9.50
CA MET A 310 -6.34 3.92 -8.43
C MET A 310 -6.74 3.32 -7.08
N ALA A 311 -7.85 2.57 -7.02
CA ALA A 311 -8.26 1.85 -5.82
C ALA A 311 -7.20 0.83 -5.38
N ALA A 312 -6.59 0.09 -6.31
CA ALA A 312 -5.48 -0.82 -6.02
C ALA A 312 -4.24 -0.08 -5.50
N ALA A 313 -3.88 1.07 -6.11
CA ALA A 313 -2.80 1.92 -5.61
C ALA A 313 -3.11 2.50 -4.22
N ALA A 314 -4.37 2.83 -3.93
CA ALA A 314 -4.81 3.28 -2.63
C ALA A 314 -4.67 2.18 -1.56
N ASN A 315 -5.07 0.95 -1.88
CA ASN A 315 -4.87 -0.23 -1.02
C ASN A 315 -3.41 -0.42 -0.66
N TYR A 316 -2.51 -0.32 -1.64
CA TYR A 316 -1.08 -0.38 -1.37
C TYR A 316 -0.59 0.73 -0.42
N ALA A 317 -1.08 1.96 -0.56
CA ALA A 317 -0.66 3.05 0.34
C ALA A 317 -1.08 2.78 1.79
N TRP A 318 -2.27 2.21 2.03
CA TRP A 318 -2.68 1.81 3.37
C TRP A 318 -1.87 0.64 3.91
N VAL A 319 -1.52 -0.35 3.07
CA VAL A 319 -0.59 -1.43 3.45
C VAL A 319 0.79 -0.84 3.78
N ASN A 320 1.25 0.16 3.03
CA ASN A 320 2.51 0.84 3.26
C ASN A 320 2.53 1.59 4.62
N ARG A 321 1.51 2.40 4.92
CA ARG A 321 1.37 3.09 6.22
C ARG A 321 1.22 2.11 7.39
N SER A 322 0.51 1.01 7.18
CA SER A 322 0.35 -0.07 8.15
C SER A 322 1.67 -0.78 8.45
N SER A 323 2.45 -1.05 7.41
CA SER A 323 3.80 -1.61 7.53
C SER A 323 4.72 -0.70 8.36
N MET A 324 4.68 0.62 8.12
CA MET A 324 5.45 1.58 8.92
C MET A 324 4.93 1.71 10.35
N THR A 325 3.62 1.58 10.57
CA THR A 325 3.01 1.53 11.92
C THR A 325 3.58 0.35 12.70
N PHE A 326 3.63 -0.84 12.09
CA PHE A 326 4.25 -2.02 12.68
C PHE A 326 5.71 -1.78 13.06
N LEU A 327 6.51 -1.25 12.13
CA LEU A 327 7.94 -0.97 12.35
C LEU A 327 8.16 0.09 13.44
N ALA A 328 7.30 1.12 13.49
CA ALA A 328 7.34 2.12 14.54
C ALA A 328 7.03 1.53 15.92
N ARG A 329 6.01 0.67 16.02
CA ARG A 329 5.70 -0.07 17.25
C ARG A 329 6.90 -0.88 17.74
N GLN A 330 7.63 -1.55 16.84
CA GLN A 330 8.86 -2.27 17.20
C GLN A 330 9.97 -1.33 17.70
N ALA A 331 10.15 -0.16 17.08
CA ALA A 331 11.14 0.83 17.50
C ALA A 331 10.85 1.38 18.91
N PHE A 332 9.59 1.71 19.20
CA PHE A 332 9.17 2.16 20.54
C PHE A 332 9.34 1.03 21.56
N ALA A 333 8.89 -0.19 21.25
CA ALA A 333 9.04 -1.33 22.14
C ALA A 333 10.50 -1.60 22.52
N LYS A 334 11.42 -1.49 21.56
CA LYS A 334 12.86 -1.63 21.77
C LYS A 334 13.43 -0.56 22.70
N ILE A 335 12.95 0.69 22.61
CA ILE A 335 13.49 1.82 23.38
C ILE A 335 12.96 1.85 24.80
N PHE A 336 11.66 1.57 24.99
CA PHE A 336 11.01 1.62 26.29
C PHE A 336 10.98 0.28 27.02
N HIS A 337 11.50 -0.79 26.39
CA HIS A 337 11.50 -2.14 26.96
C HIS A 337 10.10 -2.61 27.39
N SER A 338 9.10 -2.24 26.60
CA SER A 338 7.68 -2.46 26.86
C SER A 338 6.99 -2.94 25.58
N THR A 339 5.84 -3.60 25.69
CA THR A 339 5.10 -3.97 24.48
C THR A 339 4.40 -2.73 23.88
N PRO A 340 4.10 -2.71 22.57
CA PRO A 340 3.35 -1.60 21.98
C PRO A 340 1.93 -1.43 22.55
N ASP A 341 1.34 -2.52 23.08
CA ASP A 341 0.04 -2.51 23.74
C ASP A 341 0.13 -1.81 25.11
N ASP A 342 1.14 -2.15 25.93
CA ASP A 342 1.43 -1.47 27.20
C ASP A 342 1.77 0.02 27.01
N LEU A 343 2.28 0.41 25.84
CA LEU A 343 2.56 1.78 25.45
C LEU A 343 1.34 2.51 24.83
N ASP A 344 0.19 1.82 24.74
CA ASP A 344 -1.06 2.33 24.18
C ASP A 344 -0.88 2.91 22.76
N MET A 345 -0.13 2.20 21.91
CA MET A 345 0.21 2.62 20.55
C MET A 345 -0.94 2.44 19.54
N GLN A 346 -2.12 2.94 19.88
CA GLN A 346 -3.34 2.87 19.08
C GLN A 346 -3.37 3.95 17.98
N ILE A 347 -3.96 3.64 16.82
CA ILE A 347 -4.19 4.63 15.76
C ILE A 347 -5.33 5.55 16.18
N ILE A 348 -5.11 6.86 16.15
CA ILE A 348 -6.18 7.86 16.26
C ILE A 348 -6.98 7.84 14.97
N TYR A 349 -6.31 8.04 13.84
CA TYR A 349 -6.91 7.94 12.52
C TYR A 349 -5.88 7.78 11.39
N ASP A 350 -6.32 7.35 10.22
CA ASP A 350 -5.59 7.36 8.94
C ASP A 350 -6.48 7.95 7.84
N VAL A 351 -5.99 8.99 7.17
CA VAL A 351 -6.76 9.71 6.16
C VAL A 351 -5.92 10.05 4.92
N SER A 352 -6.54 9.92 3.77
CA SER A 352 -5.99 10.26 2.46
C SER A 352 -6.15 11.76 2.15
N HIS A 353 -5.26 12.30 1.30
CA HIS A 353 -5.44 13.63 0.72
C HIS A 353 -5.26 13.72 -0.80
N ASN A 354 -4.97 12.59 -1.44
CA ASN A 354 -4.88 12.43 -2.89
C ASN A 354 -5.73 11.23 -3.31
N ILE A 355 -7.02 11.42 -3.58
CA ILE A 355 -7.95 10.31 -3.86
C ILE A 355 -9.15 10.80 -4.67
N ALA A 356 -9.79 9.91 -5.42
CA ALA A 356 -11.16 10.11 -5.89
C ALA A 356 -12.09 9.08 -5.25
N LYS A 357 -13.27 9.52 -4.79
CA LYS A 357 -14.22 8.66 -4.08
C LYS A 357 -15.65 8.86 -4.53
N VAL A 358 -16.40 7.76 -4.56
CA VAL A 358 -17.84 7.79 -4.79
C VAL A 358 -18.52 8.05 -3.45
N GLU A 359 -19.23 9.16 -3.35
CA GLU A 359 -19.86 9.64 -2.11
C GLU A 359 -21.26 10.20 -2.40
N GLU A 360 -22.15 10.13 -1.41
CA GLU A 360 -23.47 10.74 -1.49
C GLU A 360 -23.45 12.14 -0.89
N HIS A 361 -23.95 13.11 -1.65
CA HIS A 361 -24.00 14.51 -1.24
C HIS A 361 -25.34 15.13 -1.59
N TRP A 362 -25.80 16.07 -0.75
CA TRP A 362 -26.97 16.89 -1.06
C TRP A 362 -26.59 18.01 -2.03
N VAL A 363 -27.21 18.02 -3.19
CA VAL A 363 -27.02 19.03 -4.24
C VAL A 363 -28.39 19.49 -4.70
N ASP A 364 -28.66 20.79 -4.61
CA ASP A 364 -29.94 21.41 -5.00
C ASP A 364 -31.16 20.71 -4.37
N GLY A 365 -31.04 20.33 -3.09
CA GLY A 365 -32.11 19.67 -2.33
C GLY A 365 -32.35 18.21 -2.69
N LYS A 366 -31.45 17.56 -3.44
CA LYS A 366 -31.52 16.13 -3.78
C LYS A 366 -30.23 15.42 -3.44
N ILE A 367 -30.32 14.17 -3.00
CA ILE A 367 -29.15 13.31 -2.85
C ILE A 367 -28.64 12.92 -4.23
N LYS A 368 -27.35 13.13 -4.46
CA LYS A 368 -26.63 12.70 -5.67
C LYS A 368 -25.42 11.87 -5.29
N THR A 369 -25.16 10.85 -6.09
CA THR A 369 -23.93 10.06 -6.01
C THR A 369 -22.86 10.73 -6.86
N LEU A 370 -21.79 11.20 -6.23
CA LEU A 370 -20.74 12.00 -6.85
C LEU A 370 -19.38 11.31 -6.76
N LEU A 371 -18.55 11.49 -7.79
CA LEU A 371 -17.13 11.17 -7.76
C LEU A 371 -16.36 12.41 -7.32
N VAL A 372 -16.00 12.46 -6.04
CA VAL A 372 -15.29 13.58 -5.42
C VAL A 372 -13.79 13.37 -5.59
N HIS A 373 -13.16 14.22 -6.38
CA HIS A 373 -11.71 14.32 -6.54
C HIS A 373 -11.14 15.22 -5.47
N ARG A 374 -10.14 14.72 -4.75
CA ARG A 374 -9.39 15.45 -3.73
C ARG A 374 -7.90 15.34 -4.04
N LYS A 375 -7.25 16.47 -4.32
CA LYS A 375 -5.79 16.56 -4.48
C LYS A 375 -5.23 17.57 -3.51
N GLY A 376 -4.40 17.12 -2.58
CA GLY A 376 -4.01 17.91 -1.43
C GLY A 376 -5.22 18.42 -0.65
N SER A 377 -6.24 17.59 -0.47
CA SER A 377 -7.42 17.93 0.35
C SER A 377 -7.97 16.69 1.03
N THR A 378 -8.47 16.84 2.23
CA THR A 378 -8.80 15.73 3.12
C THR A 378 -10.30 15.64 3.33
N ARG A 379 -10.84 14.42 3.41
CA ARG A 379 -12.24 14.20 3.78
C ARG A 379 -12.48 14.58 5.25
N ALA A 380 -13.58 15.27 5.49
CA ALA A 380 -13.93 15.90 6.76
C ALA A 380 -15.43 15.70 7.04
N PHE A 381 -15.85 14.43 7.15
CA PHE A 381 -17.25 14.10 7.44
C PHE A 381 -17.71 14.58 8.82
N PRO A 382 -18.97 15.02 8.94
CA PRO A 382 -19.52 15.60 10.16
C PRO A 382 -19.79 14.54 11.23
N PRO A 383 -20.12 14.96 12.46
CA PRO A 383 -20.76 14.07 13.42
C PRO A 383 -21.94 13.30 12.80
N HIS A 384 -22.20 12.10 13.29
CA HIS A 384 -23.29 11.21 12.88
C HIS A 384 -23.20 10.62 11.46
N HIS A 385 -22.13 10.89 10.72
CA HIS A 385 -21.95 10.30 9.41
C HIS A 385 -21.70 8.79 9.51
N PRO A 386 -22.40 7.91 8.77
CA PRO A 386 -22.32 6.46 8.97
C PRO A 386 -20.95 5.84 8.66
N LEU A 387 -20.13 6.53 7.86
CA LEU A 387 -18.79 6.08 7.47
C LEU A 387 -17.66 6.51 8.44
N ILE A 388 -17.97 7.19 9.54
CA ILE A 388 -16.96 7.51 10.57
C ILE A 388 -16.98 6.47 11.70
N PRO A 389 -15.84 6.22 12.37
CA PRO A 389 -15.77 5.24 13.47
C PRO A 389 -16.77 5.55 14.58
N VAL A 390 -17.27 4.51 15.26
CA VAL A 390 -18.31 4.63 16.30
C VAL A 390 -17.92 5.63 17.39
N ASP A 391 -16.67 5.62 17.81
CA ASP A 391 -16.16 6.49 18.88
C ASP A 391 -16.14 7.97 18.51
N TYR A 392 -16.14 8.28 17.20
CA TYR A 392 -16.11 9.63 16.65
C TYR A 392 -17.46 10.11 16.14
N GLN A 393 -18.52 9.31 16.28
CA GLN A 393 -19.87 9.66 15.83
C GLN A 393 -20.38 10.98 16.42
N LEU A 394 -19.94 11.38 17.61
CA LEU A 394 -20.37 12.65 18.23
C LEU A 394 -19.42 13.82 17.96
N THR A 395 -18.23 13.57 17.43
CA THR A 395 -17.16 14.57 17.27
C THR A 395 -16.92 14.94 15.81
N GLY A 396 -17.30 14.05 14.88
CA GLY A 396 -16.97 14.14 13.46
C GLY A 396 -15.66 13.41 13.14
N GLN A 397 -15.40 13.22 11.84
CA GLN A 397 -14.21 12.52 11.35
C GLN A 397 -12.93 13.25 11.78
N PRO A 398 -11.93 12.57 12.39
CA PRO A 398 -10.63 13.18 12.61
C PRO A 398 -9.95 13.53 11.28
N VAL A 399 -9.39 14.73 11.20
CA VAL A 399 -8.65 15.24 10.05
C VAL A 399 -7.24 15.55 10.51
N LEU A 400 -6.25 14.96 9.84
CA LEU A 400 -4.85 15.06 10.22
C LEU A 400 -4.12 16.04 9.29
N ILE A 401 -3.70 17.18 9.84
CA ILE A 401 -3.06 18.25 9.08
C ILE A 401 -1.58 18.27 9.40
N GLY A 402 -0.79 17.82 8.43
CA GLY A 402 0.66 17.83 8.52
C GLY A 402 1.25 19.23 8.34
N GLY A 403 2.14 19.61 9.25
CA GLY A 403 3.00 20.78 9.07
C GLY A 403 4.18 20.51 8.14
N THR A 404 5.32 21.06 8.52
CA THR A 404 6.64 20.80 7.95
C THR A 404 7.56 20.24 9.04
N MET A 405 8.76 19.81 8.69
CA MET A 405 9.74 19.29 9.66
C MET A 405 10.12 20.23 10.81
N GLY A 406 9.73 21.52 10.76
CA GLY A 406 10.04 22.51 11.79
C GLY A 406 8.85 23.35 12.25
N THR A 407 7.62 22.94 11.92
CA THR A 407 6.38 23.65 12.28
C THR A 407 5.37 22.70 12.93
N CYS A 408 4.33 23.26 13.55
CA CYS A 408 3.29 22.47 14.19
C CYS A 408 2.45 21.68 13.19
N SER A 409 1.81 20.63 13.67
CA SER A 409 0.74 19.90 12.98
C SER A 409 -0.56 20.07 13.76
N TYR A 410 -1.71 19.78 13.15
CA TYR A 410 -3.01 19.88 13.80
C TYR A 410 -3.84 18.60 13.63
N VAL A 411 -4.71 18.36 14.60
CA VAL A 411 -5.84 17.44 14.46
C VAL A 411 -7.12 18.27 14.49
N LEU A 412 -7.95 18.11 13.48
CA LEU A 412 -9.24 18.77 13.34
C LEU A 412 -10.37 17.72 13.33
N THR A 413 -11.62 18.17 13.36
CA THR A 413 -12.79 17.34 13.05
C THR A 413 -13.64 17.95 11.93
N GLY A 414 -14.32 17.08 11.18
CA GLY A 414 -15.26 17.47 10.12
C GLY A 414 -16.55 18.11 10.65
N THR A 415 -17.24 18.86 9.78
CA THR A 415 -18.41 19.67 10.15
C THR A 415 -19.54 19.55 9.13
N GLU A 416 -20.76 19.86 9.56
CA GLU A 416 -21.93 19.89 8.67
C GLU A 416 -21.76 20.93 7.56
N LYS A 417 -21.16 22.08 7.87
CA LYS A 417 -20.90 23.11 6.88
C LYS A 417 -19.91 22.62 5.80
N ALA A 418 -18.95 21.76 6.15
CA ALA A 418 -18.09 21.13 5.15
C ALA A 418 -18.90 20.25 4.17
N MET A 419 -19.89 19.48 4.67
CA MET A 419 -20.76 18.67 3.79
C MET A 419 -21.47 19.52 2.74
N THR A 420 -21.97 20.70 3.13
CA THR A 420 -22.72 21.58 2.23
C THR A 420 -21.84 22.45 1.33
N GLU A 421 -20.72 22.95 1.85
CA GLU A 421 -19.90 23.96 1.14
C GLU A 421 -18.79 23.33 0.29
N THR A 422 -18.22 22.22 0.76
CA THR A 422 -16.96 21.64 0.24
C THR A 422 -17.04 20.12 0.05
N PHE A 423 -18.24 19.56 -0.08
CA PHE A 423 -18.46 18.11 -0.24
C PHE A 423 -17.75 17.29 0.85
N GLY A 424 -17.87 17.74 2.10
CA GLY A 424 -17.24 17.12 3.26
C GLY A 424 -15.72 17.12 3.15
N SER A 425 -15.10 18.24 2.76
CA SER A 425 -13.65 18.33 2.56
C SER A 425 -13.02 19.53 3.26
N THR A 426 -11.76 19.41 3.67
CA THR A 426 -10.94 20.47 4.26
C THR A 426 -9.49 20.36 3.78
N CYS A 427 -8.61 21.26 4.25
CA CYS A 427 -7.18 21.28 3.92
C CYS A 427 -6.46 19.96 4.29
N HIS A 428 -5.24 19.78 3.81
CA HIS A 428 -4.40 18.61 4.10
C HIS A 428 -3.09 18.93 4.84
N GLY A 429 -2.62 20.17 4.73
CA GLY A 429 -1.33 20.58 5.28
C GLY A 429 -1.06 22.06 5.07
N ALA A 430 0.21 22.45 5.18
CA ALA A 430 0.62 23.84 4.97
C ALA A 430 0.46 24.31 3.50
N GLY A 431 0.74 23.43 2.53
CA GLY A 431 0.87 23.81 1.12
C GLY A 431 2.13 24.63 0.83
N ARG A 432 2.70 24.48 -0.38
CA ARG A 432 3.96 25.15 -0.71
C ARG A 432 3.75 26.63 -1.02
N ALA A 433 4.63 27.48 -0.47
CA ALA A 433 4.74 28.89 -0.85
C ALA A 433 5.83 29.10 -1.92
N LEU A 434 6.87 28.25 -1.92
CA LEU A 434 7.99 28.31 -2.85
C LEU A 434 8.15 26.99 -3.61
N SER A 435 8.52 27.07 -4.90
CA SER A 435 8.91 25.88 -5.65
C SER A 435 10.20 25.27 -5.07
N ARG A 436 10.40 23.97 -5.25
CA ARG A 436 11.63 23.28 -4.78
C ARG A 436 12.89 23.95 -5.35
N ALA A 437 12.88 24.26 -6.64
CA ALA A 437 13.99 24.95 -7.30
C ALA A 437 14.24 26.37 -6.77
N LYS A 438 13.21 27.09 -6.32
CA LYS A 438 13.38 28.39 -5.67
C LYS A 438 13.93 28.22 -4.25
N SER A 439 13.46 27.21 -3.52
CA SER A 439 13.92 26.89 -2.16
C SER A 439 15.41 26.54 -2.15
N ARG A 440 15.85 25.68 -3.08
CA ARG A 440 17.26 25.31 -3.28
C ARG A 440 18.20 26.48 -3.62
N ARG A 441 17.67 27.55 -4.19
CA ARG A 441 18.48 28.73 -4.58
C ARG A 441 18.58 29.75 -3.45
N ASN A 442 17.59 29.77 -2.54
CA ASN A 442 17.41 30.85 -1.58
C ASN A 442 17.73 30.45 -0.14
N LEU A 443 17.80 29.15 0.16
CA LEU A 443 17.98 28.64 1.52
C LEU A 443 19.25 27.80 1.60
N ASP A 444 20.00 27.94 2.70
CA ASP A 444 21.14 27.11 3.01
C ASP A 444 20.74 25.92 3.92
N TYR A 445 21.30 24.75 3.66
CA TYR A 445 20.95 23.54 4.40
C TYR A 445 21.50 23.54 5.84
N THR A 446 22.61 24.23 6.09
CA THR A 446 23.21 24.34 7.44
C THR A 446 22.35 25.20 8.34
N ASP A 447 21.93 26.37 7.86
CA ASP A 447 21.01 27.27 8.56
C ASP A 447 19.71 26.55 8.94
N VAL A 448 19.13 25.76 8.01
CA VAL A 448 17.89 25.02 8.28
C VAL A 448 18.10 23.97 9.38
N LEU A 449 19.23 23.24 9.38
CA LEU A 449 19.51 22.25 10.41
C LEU A 449 19.77 22.90 11.77
N GLU A 450 20.49 24.03 11.80
CA GLU A 450 20.75 24.80 13.02
C GLU A 450 19.43 25.32 13.63
N GLN A 451 18.55 25.92 12.83
CA GLN A 451 17.24 26.37 13.30
C GLN A 451 16.37 25.23 13.86
N LEU A 452 16.42 24.04 13.25
CA LEU A 452 15.70 22.87 13.78
C LEU A 452 16.30 22.41 15.11
N GLN A 453 17.62 22.45 15.24
CA GLN A 453 18.32 22.13 16.48
C GLN A 453 18.02 23.14 17.60
N GLU A 454 17.98 24.44 17.29
CA GLU A 454 17.57 25.51 18.22
C GLU A 454 16.14 25.31 18.74
N LYS A 455 15.24 24.82 17.88
CA LYS A 455 13.87 24.41 18.25
C LYS A 455 13.83 23.10 19.05
N GLY A 456 14.97 22.47 19.30
CA GLY A 456 15.08 21.22 20.04
C GLY A 456 14.58 20.00 19.26
N ILE A 457 14.54 20.05 17.92
CA ILE A 457 14.04 18.97 17.07
C ILE A 457 15.18 18.01 16.71
N SER A 458 15.01 16.73 17.07
CA SER A 458 15.91 15.66 16.66
C SER A 458 15.62 15.27 15.22
N ILE A 459 16.53 15.55 14.27
CA ILE A 459 16.30 15.24 12.85
C ILE A 459 17.19 14.09 12.37
N ARG A 460 16.62 13.18 11.56
CA ARG A 460 17.35 12.16 10.81
C ARG A 460 16.98 12.25 9.34
N VAL A 461 17.96 12.56 8.51
CA VAL A 461 17.81 12.68 7.06
C VAL A 461 18.79 11.79 6.34
N ALA A 462 18.34 11.14 5.26
CA ALA A 462 19.22 10.34 4.41
C ALA A 462 20.23 11.19 3.62
N SER A 463 19.86 12.42 3.25
CA SER A 463 20.68 13.34 2.44
C SER A 463 20.55 14.77 2.96
N PRO A 464 21.51 15.27 3.78
CA PRO A 464 21.42 16.58 4.42
C PRO A 464 21.27 17.76 3.45
N LYS A 465 21.92 17.70 2.28
CA LYS A 465 21.95 18.81 1.30
C LYS A 465 20.58 19.16 0.70
N LEU A 466 19.58 18.31 0.87
CA LEU A 466 18.26 18.50 0.26
C LEU A 466 17.20 18.97 1.27
N VAL A 467 17.62 19.28 2.50
CA VAL A 467 16.74 19.77 3.58
C VAL A 467 16.09 21.09 3.20
N MET A 468 16.81 21.91 2.44
CA MET A 468 16.34 23.18 1.91
C MET A 468 15.11 23.06 1.00
N GLU A 469 14.84 21.92 0.36
CA GLU A 469 13.63 21.74 -0.46
C GLU A 469 12.35 21.68 0.38
N GLU A 470 12.48 21.22 1.61
CA GLU A 470 11.38 20.91 2.50
C GLU A 470 11.39 21.80 3.75
N ALA A 471 12.26 22.82 3.78
CA ALA A 471 12.42 23.77 4.86
C ALA A 471 11.09 24.49 5.18
N PRO A 472 10.81 24.83 6.46
CA PRO A 472 9.60 25.53 6.87
C PRO A 472 9.22 26.74 6.00
N GLU A 473 10.19 27.54 5.59
CA GLU A 473 10.06 28.76 4.79
C GLU A 473 9.61 28.49 3.35
N SER A 474 9.72 27.24 2.90
CA SER A 474 9.23 26.79 1.59
C SER A 474 7.71 26.61 1.56
N TYR A 475 7.07 26.59 2.73
CA TYR A 475 5.65 26.32 2.93
C TYR A 475 4.93 27.57 3.43
N LYS A 476 3.60 27.58 3.27
CA LYS A 476 2.76 28.55 3.95
C LYS A 476 2.76 28.27 5.45
N ASN A 477 2.29 29.23 6.23
CA ASN A 477 2.07 28.98 7.66
C ASN A 477 0.84 28.08 7.84
N VAL A 478 1.06 26.87 8.37
CA VAL A 478 -0.01 25.89 8.64
C VAL A 478 -1.08 26.42 9.61
N THR A 479 -0.72 27.30 10.55
CA THR A 479 -1.68 27.90 11.48
C THR A 479 -2.65 28.82 10.73
N ASP A 480 -2.16 29.63 9.79
CA ASP A 480 -3.01 30.48 8.93
C ASP A 480 -3.98 29.65 8.08
N VAL A 481 -3.52 28.50 7.56
CA VAL A 481 -4.36 27.57 6.80
C VAL A 481 -5.47 27.00 7.68
N VAL A 482 -5.13 26.47 8.86
CA VAL A 482 -6.09 25.85 9.78
C VAL A 482 -7.07 26.89 10.34
N ASP A 483 -6.60 28.07 10.70
CA ASP A 483 -7.46 29.16 11.20
C ASP A 483 -8.43 29.63 10.12
N THR A 484 -8.01 29.65 8.84
CA THR A 484 -8.92 29.93 7.73
C THR A 484 -10.00 28.85 7.61
N CYS A 485 -9.64 27.57 7.73
CA CYS A 485 -10.61 26.47 7.70
C CYS A 485 -11.62 26.54 8.86
N GLN A 486 -11.16 26.88 10.07
CA GLN A 486 -12.04 27.06 11.23
C GLN A 486 -12.94 28.27 11.08
N ALA A 487 -12.41 29.42 10.62
CA ALA A 487 -13.21 30.62 10.39
C ALA A 487 -14.23 30.43 9.25
N ALA A 488 -13.89 29.65 8.23
CA ALA A 488 -14.84 29.21 7.20
C ALA A 488 -15.89 28.22 7.75
N GLY A 489 -15.61 27.56 8.88
CA GLY A 489 -16.46 26.57 9.53
C GLY A 489 -16.43 25.19 8.87
N ILE A 490 -15.44 24.91 8.02
CA ILE A 490 -15.32 23.63 7.29
C ILE A 490 -14.51 22.56 8.05
N SER A 491 -13.95 22.91 9.20
CA SER A 491 -13.39 21.96 10.18
C SER A 491 -13.20 22.66 11.52
N ASN A 492 -13.17 21.91 12.62
CA ASN A 492 -12.96 22.43 13.97
C ASN A 492 -11.60 22.00 14.51
N LYS A 493 -10.82 22.92 15.13
CA LYS A 493 -9.57 22.54 15.79
C LYS A 493 -9.82 21.65 17.00
N VAL A 494 -9.01 20.59 17.14
CA VAL A 494 -8.99 19.72 18.32
C VAL A 494 -7.65 19.78 19.03
N LEU A 495 -6.55 19.50 18.30
CA LEU A 495 -5.20 19.45 18.87
C LEU A 495 -4.23 20.31 18.05
N LYS A 496 -3.28 20.92 18.75
CA LYS A 496 -2.02 21.41 18.17
C LYS A 496 -0.89 20.49 18.61
N LEU A 497 -0.08 20.07 17.65
CA LEU A 497 1.02 19.14 17.84
C LEU A 497 2.33 19.83 17.48
N ARG A 498 3.36 19.69 18.31
CA ARG A 498 4.70 20.23 18.03
C ARG A 498 5.70 19.10 17.79
N PRO A 499 6.47 19.11 16.69
CA PRO A 499 7.48 18.08 16.44
C PRO A 499 8.63 18.19 17.45
N ILE A 500 9.13 17.03 17.88
CA ILE A 500 10.34 16.89 18.69
C ILE A 500 11.35 15.93 18.05
N GLY A 501 10.91 15.05 17.15
CA GLY A 501 11.77 14.17 16.38
C GLY A 501 11.22 13.96 14.97
N VAL A 502 12.06 14.06 13.95
CA VAL A 502 11.66 13.99 12.54
C VAL A 502 12.57 13.04 11.78
N ILE A 503 11.95 12.15 11.01
CA ILE A 503 12.61 11.20 10.12
C ILE A 503 12.16 11.53 8.73
N LYS A 504 13.11 11.89 7.88
CA LYS A 504 12.82 12.29 6.51
C LYS A 504 13.77 11.61 5.53
N VAL A 505 13.21 11.29 4.37
CA VAL A 505 14.00 10.92 3.20
C VAL A 505 14.15 12.15 2.35
N MET A 506 15.37 12.43 1.92
CA MET A 506 15.57 13.41 0.86
C MET A 506 16.35 12.75 -0.26
N ASN A 507 16.03 13.16 -1.49
CA ASN A 507 16.55 12.53 -2.69
C ASN A 507 18.08 12.47 -2.66
N THR A 508 18.70 11.62 -3.48
CA THR A 508 20.09 11.82 -3.90
C THR A 508 20.05 12.63 -5.19
N PRO A 509 20.87 13.68 -5.36
CA PRO A 509 20.99 14.36 -6.64
C PRO A 509 21.77 13.44 -7.59
N GLY A 510 21.04 12.57 -8.29
CA GLY A 510 21.61 11.61 -9.23
C GLY A 510 20.53 10.65 -9.71
N ASN A 511 20.03 10.88 -10.92
CA ASN A 511 19.10 10.08 -11.75
C ASN A 511 17.67 10.60 -11.98
N ASP A 512 17.32 11.82 -11.55
CA ASP A 512 16.04 12.45 -11.97
C ASP A 512 16.07 13.01 -13.41
N LYS A 513 17.19 12.93 -14.14
CA LYS A 513 17.22 13.25 -15.58
C LYS A 513 16.37 12.29 -16.43
N ASP A 514 15.97 11.13 -15.88
CA ASP A 514 15.07 10.19 -16.57
C ASP A 514 13.62 10.23 -16.06
N ILE A 515 13.29 11.08 -15.08
CA ILE A 515 11.95 11.10 -14.47
C ILE A 515 11.31 12.50 -14.40
N LEU A 516 12.08 13.58 -14.58
CA LEU A 516 11.55 14.95 -14.56
C LEU A 516 12.09 15.78 -15.71
N TYR A 517 11.62 15.48 -16.92
CA TYR A 517 11.47 16.31 -18.13
C TYR A 517 11.56 15.36 -19.34
N VAL A 518 10.40 14.90 -19.83
CA VAL A 518 10.34 14.55 -21.25
C VAL A 518 9.89 15.84 -21.92
N ASP A 519 10.84 16.53 -22.52
CA ASP A 519 10.56 17.61 -23.45
C ASP A 519 9.54 17.12 -24.49
N THR A 520 8.56 17.95 -24.81
CA THR A 520 7.58 17.69 -25.88
C THR A 520 8.27 17.25 -27.18
N GLU A 521 9.44 17.80 -27.51
CA GLU A 521 10.23 17.36 -28.68
C GLU A 521 10.77 15.94 -28.54
N LYS A 522 11.13 15.52 -27.32
CA LYS A 522 11.63 14.17 -27.04
C LYS A 522 10.49 13.15 -26.99
N LEU A 523 9.29 13.57 -26.56
CA LEU A 523 8.07 12.77 -26.65
C LEU A 523 7.65 12.58 -28.11
N ASP A 524 7.69 13.64 -28.92
CA ASP A 524 7.39 13.58 -30.36
C ASP A 524 8.43 12.75 -31.13
N SER A 525 9.72 12.86 -30.79
CA SER A 525 10.78 12.00 -31.33
C SER A 525 10.57 10.52 -30.98
N MET A 526 10.14 10.21 -29.75
CA MET A 526 9.83 8.83 -29.34
C MET A 526 8.54 8.29 -29.99
N LEU A 527 7.65 9.17 -30.46
CA LEU A 527 6.40 8.83 -31.12
C LEU A 527 6.52 8.80 -32.65
N GLN A 528 7.50 9.50 -33.25
CA GLN A 528 7.71 9.56 -34.70
C GLN A 528 8.01 8.19 -35.33
N HIS A 529 8.65 7.27 -34.60
CA HIS A 529 8.98 5.94 -35.12
C HIS A 529 7.94 4.87 -34.79
N ARG A 530 6.83 5.26 -34.14
CA ARG A 530 5.77 4.30 -33.76
C ARG A 530 5.07 3.73 -34.99
N ASP A 531 4.87 4.55 -36.03
CA ASP A 531 4.18 4.12 -37.25
C ASP A 531 5.12 3.28 -38.15
N GLU A 532 6.44 3.50 -38.09
CA GLU A 532 7.44 2.67 -38.79
C GLU A 532 7.60 1.27 -38.15
N VAL A 533 7.55 1.17 -36.82
CA VAL A 533 7.67 -0.12 -36.10
C VAL A 533 6.41 -0.97 -36.24
N ILE A 534 5.24 -0.35 -36.46
CA ILE A 534 3.97 -1.06 -36.64
C ILE A 534 3.80 -1.54 -38.09
N GLU A 535 4.44 -0.92 -39.08
CA GLU A 535 4.07 -1.15 -40.48
C GLU A 535 4.95 -2.06 -41.36
N ARG A 536 6.19 -2.51 -41.02
CA ARG A 536 6.83 -3.57 -41.85
C ARG A 536 8.03 -4.35 -41.26
N ARG A 537 7.82 -5.68 -41.21
CA ARG A 537 8.68 -6.80 -41.65
C ARG A 537 9.83 -7.30 -40.74
N ILE A 538 9.55 -8.47 -40.15
CA ILE A 538 10.41 -9.66 -39.93
C ILE A 538 11.94 -9.40 -39.96
N ILE A 539 12.58 -9.54 -38.79
CA ILE A 539 14.04 -9.59 -38.66
C ILE A 539 14.54 -10.99 -39.14
N PRO A 540 15.49 -11.07 -40.10
CA PRO A 540 15.93 -12.33 -40.73
C PRO A 540 16.91 -13.21 -39.95
N ASP A 541 16.95 -13.16 -38.61
CA ASP A 541 17.92 -13.93 -37.79
C ASP A 541 17.26 -15.02 -36.91
N LEU A 542 16.01 -15.38 -37.19
CA LEU A 542 15.27 -16.43 -36.46
C LEU A 542 14.48 -17.34 -37.42
N VAL A 543 15.08 -17.71 -38.55
CA VAL A 543 14.57 -18.79 -39.41
C VAL A 543 15.49 -20.01 -39.25
N PRO A 544 15.00 -21.15 -38.76
CA PRO A 544 15.76 -22.40 -38.80
C PRO A 544 15.85 -22.90 -40.24
N ASP A 545 17.05 -23.28 -40.67
CA ASP A 545 17.29 -23.94 -41.95
C ASP A 545 16.76 -25.40 -41.86
N GLU A 546 15.77 -25.74 -42.68
CA GLU A 546 15.37 -27.12 -42.93
C GLU A 546 16.06 -27.60 -44.21
N THR A 547 17.16 -28.33 -44.06
CA THR A 547 17.45 -29.59 -44.76
C THR A 547 18.82 -30.10 -44.33
N ASP A 548 18.87 -31.08 -43.43
CA ASP A 548 19.77 -32.21 -43.66
C ASP A 548 19.24 -33.48 -42.98
N ASP A 549 19.08 -34.48 -43.82
CA ASP A 549 18.52 -35.79 -43.54
C ASP A 549 19.65 -36.66 -43.02
N SER A 550 19.73 -36.83 -41.69
CA SER A 550 20.49 -37.94 -41.13
C SER A 550 19.78 -38.49 -39.91
N GLN A 551 19.29 -39.72 -40.08
CA GLN A 551 18.80 -40.62 -39.05
C GLN A 551 19.85 -40.77 -37.94
N LYS A 552 19.84 -39.87 -36.95
CA LYS A 552 20.39 -40.17 -35.64
C LYS A 552 19.30 -40.91 -34.88
N ILE A 553 19.44 -42.23 -34.85
CA ILE A 553 18.83 -43.08 -33.84
C ILE A 553 19.25 -42.48 -32.49
N PHE A 554 18.36 -41.68 -31.90
CA PHE A 554 18.60 -41.04 -30.62
C PHE A 554 18.64 -42.13 -29.56
N VAL A 555 19.82 -42.39 -29.02
CA VAL A 555 19.98 -43.32 -27.91
C VAL A 555 19.22 -42.73 -26.71
N PRO A 556 18.36 -43.50 -26.01
CA PRO A 556 17.52 -42.99 -24.91
C PRO A 556 18.26 -42.23 -23.81
N ILE A 557 19.58 -42.43 -23.70
CA ILE A 557 20.49 -41.75 -22.78
C ILE A 557 20.61 -40.24 -23.09
N ASP A 558 20.64 -39.82 -24.36
CA ASP A 558 20.86 -38.42 -24.73
C ASP A 558 19.63 -37.52 -24.49
N LEU A 559 18.41 -38.10 -24.52
CA LEU A 559 17.19 -37.39 -24.12
C LEU A 559 17.07 -37.18 -22.60
N LEU A 560 17.67 -38.07 -21.81
CA LEU A 560 17.62 -37.97 -20.35
C LEU A 560 18.38 -36.72 -19.87
N TYR A 561 19.56 -36.47 -20.45
CA TYR A 561 20.44 -35.35 -20.11
C TYR A 561 20.05 -34.01 -20.75
N SER A 562 19.24 -34.00 -21.82
CA SER A 562 18.73 -32.77 -22.44
C SER A 562 17.40 -32.29 -21.87
N SER A 563 16.68 -33.12 -21.10
CA SER A 563 15.43 -32.72 -20.43
C SER A 563 15.67 -31.68 -19.33
N GLY A 564 14.76 -30.71 -19.18
CA GLY A 564 14.80 -29.75 -18.06
C GLY A 564 14.40 -30.40 -16.73
N ALA A 565 14.87 -29.84 -15.61
CA ALA A 565 14.43 -30.28 -14.28
C ALA A 565 12.91 -30.12 -14.10
N TYR A 566 12.32 -29.10 -14.73
CA TYR A 566 10.88 -28.87 -14.75
C TYR A 566 10.12 -30.00 -15.47
N ASP A 567 10.60 -30.44 -16.64
CA ASP A 567 9.95 -31.48 -17.43
C ASP A 567 9.96 -32.83 -16.70
N ARG A 568 11.08 -33.15 -16.04
CA ARG A 568 11.22 -34.34 -15.19
C ARG A 568 10.25 -34.33 -14.00
N VAL A 569 10.08 -33.19 -13.34
CA VAL A 569 9.14 -33.03 -12.21
C VAL A 569 7.70 -33.10 -12.70
N ARG A 570 7.38 -32.49 -13.84
CA ARG A 570 6.05 -32.55 -14.46
C ARG A 570 5.66 -33.98 -14.81
N ALA A 571 6.59 -34.80 -15.34
CA ALA A 571 6.33 -36.20 -15.67
C ALA A 571 5.91 -37.06 -14.46
N ILE A 572 6.39 -36.74 -13.24
CA ILE A 572 6.02 -37.48 -12.02
C ILE A 572 4.71 -36.97 -11.41
N PHE A 573 4.47 -35.66 -11.43
CA PHE A 573 3.41 -35.03 -10.64
C PHE A 573 2.26 -34.44 -11.45
N SER A 574 2.24 -34.62 -12.77
CA SER A 574 1.15 -34.18 -13.65
C SER A 574 -0.19 -34.84 -13.30
N SER A 575 -1.25 -34.04 -13.36
CA SER A 575 -2.65 -34.46 -13.20
C SER A 575 -3.36 -34.75 -14.53
N ASP A 576 -2.63 -34.72 -15.64
CA ASP A 576 -3.18 -34.95 -16.98
C ASP A 576 -3.55 -36.45 -17.17
N PRO A 577 -4.80 -36.77 -17.56
CA PRO A 577 -5.30 -38.13 -17.75
C PRO A 577 -4.45 -38.98 -18.71
N MET A 578 -3.84 -38.35 -19.71
CA MET A 578 -3.02 -39.00 -20.74
C MET A 578 -1.75 -39.63 -20.17
N PHE A 579 -1.26 -39.14 -19.02
CA PHE A 579 -0.06 -39.65 -18.35
C PHE A 579 -0.37 -40.52 -17.13
N SER A 580 -1.65 -40.85 -16.91
CA SER A 580 -2.11 -41.47 -15.66
C SER A 580 -1.78 -42.96 -15.53
N ASP A 581 -1.42 -43.66 -16.60
CA ASP A 581 -1.08 -45.09 -16.58
C ASP A 581 0.43 -45.39 -16.54
N PHE A 582 1.28 -44.35 -16.54
CA PHE A 582 2.72 -44.53 -16.45
C PHE A 582 3.19 -44.87 -15.02
N GLU A 583 4.14 -45.81 -14.92
CA GLU A 583 4.72 -46.24 -13.64
C GLU A 583 5.34 -45.07 -12.83
N LEU A 584 5.87 -44.02 -13.50
CA LEU A 584 6.33 -42.78 -12.85
C LEU A 584 5.21 -41.98 -12.17
N ASN A 585 4.07 -41.85 -12.83
CA ASN A 585 2.91 -41.14 -12.27
C ASN A 585 2.29 -41.96 -11.13
N LYS A 586 2.25 -43.29 -11.25
CA LYS A 586 1.87 -44.21 -10.17
C LYS A 586 2.78 -44.06 -8.95
N LEU A 587 4.10 -43.96 -9.14
CA LEU A 587 5.07 -43.70 -8.09
C LEU A 587 4.86 -42.32 -7.43
N GLY A 588 4.61 -41.28 -8.23
CA GLY A 588 4.26 -39.93 -7.76
C GLY A 588 2.93 -39.85 -6.98
N ARG A 589 1.94 -40.65 -7.36
CA ARG A 589 0.67 -40.77 -6.62
C ARG A 589 0.82 -41.57 -5.33
N MET A 590 1.59 -42.65 -5.34
CA MET A 590 1.88 -43.45 -4.14
C MET A 590 2.66 -42.65 -3.10
N SER A 591 3.65 -41.84 -3.52
CA SER A 591 4.42 -40.98 -2.62
C SER A 591 3.57 -39.90 -1.92
N LYS A 592 2.40 -39.55 -2.48
CA LYS A 592 1.42 -38.64 -1.85
C LYS A 592 0.38 -39.38 -0.99
N LYS A 593 -0.14 -40.51 -1.48
CA LYS A 593 -1.25 -41.23 -0.83
C LYS A 593 -0.82 -42.03 0.41
N ILE A 594 0.35 -42.67 0.38
CA ILE A 594 0.83 -43.50 1.50
C ILE A 594 1.02 -42.67 2.78
N PRO A 595 1.70 -41.50 2.77
CA PRO A 595 1.81 -40.62 3.93
C PRO A 595 0.46 -40.16 4.49
N LEU A 596 -0.51 -39.92 3.61
CA LEU A 596 -1.86 -39.53 4.02
C LEU A 596 -2.57 -40.67 4.75
N TYR A 597 -2.53 -41.89 4.22
CA TYR A 597 -3.14 -43.06 4.88
C TYR A 597 -2.47 -43.40 6.21
N ILE A 598 -1.13 -43.31 6.29
CA ILE A 598 -0.38 -43.54 7.53
C ILE A 598 -0.76 -42.49 8.58
N GLY A 599 -0.78 -41.20 8.22
CA GLY A 599 -1.13 -40.14 9.16
C GLY A 599 -2.59 -40.18 9.58
N LEU A 600 -3.53 -40.51 8.68
CA LEU A 600 -4.93 -40.74 9.05
C LEU A 600 -5.06 -41.90 10.05
N SER A 601 -4.36 -43.01 9.80
CA SER A 601 -4.41 -44.19 10.68
C SER A 601 -3.84 -43.88 12.06
N ILE A 602 -2.65 -43.26 12.14
CA ILE A 602 -2.00 -42.91 13.40
C ILE A 602 -2.78 -41.80 14.13
N GLY A 603 -3.35 -40.83 13.40
CA GLY A 603 -4.20 -39.79 13.95
C GLY A 603 -5.48 -40.35 14.58
N MET A 604 -6.11 -41.33 13.95
CA MET A 604 -7.29 -42.04 14.50
C MET A 604 -6.95 -42.85 15.75
N ILE A 605 -5.80 -43.53 15.77
CA ILE A 605 -5.30 -44.24 16.96
C ILE A 605 -5.03 -43.25 18.09
N ALA A 606 -4.33 -42.14 17.81
CA ALA A 606 -4.03 -41.10 18.80
C ALA A 606 -5.28 -40.41 19.36
N CYS A 607 -6.28 -40.16 18.51
CA CYS A 607 -7.60 -39.66 18.92
C CYS A 607 -8.23 -40.62 19.93
N THR A 608 -8.31 -41.91 19.58
CA THR A 608 -8.94 -42.94 20.42
C THR A 608 -8.26 -43.06 21.78
N LEU A 609 -6.92 -43.07 21.80
CA LEU A 609 -6.13 -43.12 23.04
C LEU A 609 -6.25 -41.85 23.89
N ARG A 610 -6.59 -40.70 23.30
CA ARG A 610 -6.73 -39.42 24.02
C ARG A 610 -8.08 -39.26 24.71
N ILE A 611 -9.12 -39.97 24.27
CA ILE A 611 -10.49 -39.86 24.81
C ILE A 611 -10.55 -40.03 26.34
N PRO A 612 -9.94 -41.07 26.96
CA PRO A 612 -9.97 -41.23 28.41
C PRO A 612 -9.28 -40.08 29.16
N VAL A 613 -8.18 -39.58 28.62
CA VAL A 613 -7.40 -38.48 29.23
C VAL A 613 -8.16 -37.15 29.13
N ALA A 614 -8.77 -36.86 27.98
CA ALA A 614 -9.56 -35.66 27.79
C ALA A 614 -10.82 -35.65 28.67
N PHE A 615 -11.40 -36.83 28.92
CA PHE A 615 -12.52 -37.00 29.83
C PHE A 615 -12.12 -36.76 31.30
N ASP A 616 -11.00 -37.32 31.74
CA ASP A 616 -10.48 -37.05 33.09
C ASP A 616 -10.13 -35.57 33.31
N GLU A 617 -9.54 -34.92 32.30
CA GLU A 617 -9.27 -33.48 32.33
C GLU A 617 -10.56 -32.66 32.42
N PHE A 618 -11.61 -33.04 31.68
CA PHE A 618 -12.92 -32.41 31.79
C PHE A 618 -13.51 -32.54 33.20
N LEU A 619 -13.41 -33.73 33.81
CA LEU A 619 -13.88 -33.96 35.19
C LEU A 619 -13.11 -33.12 36.21
N ARG A 620 -11.79 -32.98 36.06
CA ARG A 620 -10.96 -32.15 36.95
C ARG A 620 -11.32 -30.67 36.85
N VAL A 621 -11.45 -30.14 35.63
CA VAL A 621 -11.75 -28.72 35.40
C VAL A 621 -13.17 -28.37 35.85
N ASN A 622 -14.13 -29.28 35.69
CA ASN A 622 -15.54 -29.03 35.98
C ASN A 622 -16.02 -29.66 37.29
N LYS A 623 -15.09 -30.00 38.21
CA LYS A 623 -15.39 -30.69 39.47
C LYS A 623 -16.41 -29.95 40.34
N PHE A 624 -16.45 -28.62 40.25
CA PHE A 624 -17.33 -27.75 41.03
C PHE A 624 -18.41 -27.05 40.17
N THR A 625 -18.51 -27.41 38.88
CA THR A 625 -19.47 -26.81 37.96
C THR A 625 -20.85 -27.43 38.17
N ILE A 626 -21.86 -26.61 38.45
CA ILE A 626 -23.26 -27.05 38.58
C ILE A 626 -23.90 -27.03 37.19
N TYR A 627 -24.34 -28.20 36.72
CA TYR A 627 -25.08 -28.32 35.46
C TYR A 627 -26.58 -28.42 35.72
N GLU A 628 -27.37 -27.78 34.85
CA GLU A 628 -28.84 -27.74 34.88
C GLU A 628 -29.48 -29.14 34.95
N SER A 629 -28.85 -30.15 34.33
CA SER A 629 -29.28 -31.54 34.46
C SER A 629 -28.12 -32.53 34.27
N ARG A 630 -28.28 -33.77 34.78
CA ARG A 630 -27.33 -34.87 34.53
C ARG A 630 -27.14 -35.17 33.05
N LYS A 631 -28.21 -35.00 32.25
CA LYS A 631 -28.16 -35.22 30.78
C LYS A 631 -27.32 -34.13 30.10
N ALA A 632 -27.46 -32.88 30.52
CA ALA A 632 -26.62 -31.78 30.07
C ALA A 632 -25.15 -32.03 30.41
N ALA A 633 -24.84 -32.39 31.66
CA ALA A 633 -23.47 -32.68 32.10
C ALA A 633 -22.80 -33.78 31.25
N ARG A 634 -23.50 -34.90 30.98
CA ARG A 634 -23.00 -35.98 30.11
C ARG A 634 -22.76 -35.52 28.68
N ARG A 635 -23.65 -34.70 28.13
CA ARG A 635 -23.53 -34.16 26.76
C ARG A 635 -22.33 -33.22 26.65
N HIS A 636 -22.13 -32.33 27.62
CA HIS A 636 -20.96 -31.44 27.67
C HIS A 636 -19.65 -32.22 27.83
N ALA A 637 -19.62 -33.22 28.72
CA ALA A 637 -18.45 -34.07 28.90
C ALA A 637 -18.09 -34.82 27.61
N PHE A 638 -19.09 -35.40 26.93
CA PHE A 638 -18.92 -36.11 25.68
C PHE A 638 -18.37 -35.19 24.58
N TYR A 639 -19.01 -34.05 24.32
CA TYR A 639 -18.54 -33.14 23.26
C TYR A 639 -17.17 -32.55 23.56
N SER A 640 -16.91 -32.13 24.81
CA SER A 640 -15.60 -31.58 25.18
C SER A 640 -14.49 -32.61 25.02
N SER A 641 -14.74 -33.86 25.44
CA SER A 641 -13.74 -34.94 25.34
C SER A 641 -13.51 -35.34 23.89
N MET A 642 -14.59 -35.49 23.11
CA MET A 642 -14.51 -35.82 21.68
C MET A 642 -13.81 -34.73 20.88
N TYR A 643 -14.14 -33.46 21.13
CA TYR A 643 -13.53 -32.33 20.43
C TYR A 643 -12.03 -32.24 20.72
N LYS A 644 -11.62 -32.29 22.00
CA LYS A 644 -10.21 -32.24 22.39
C LYS A 644 -9.42 -33.43 21.81
N SER A 645 -10.00 -34.63 21.84
CA SER A 645 -9.37 -35.83 21.28
C SER A 645 -9.27 -35.80 19.76
N LEU A 646 -10.31 -35.32 19.07
CA LEU A 646 -10.32 -35.17 17.62
C LEU A 646 -9.29 -34.13 17.16
N ALA A 647 -9.24 -32.98 17.83
CA ALA A 647 -8.24 -31.95 17.56
C ALA A 647 -6.80 -32.47 17.77
N PHE A 648 -6.58 -33.25 18.85
CA PHE A 648 -5.29 -33.87 19.12
C PHE A 648 -4.92 -34.92 18.06
N GLY A 649 -5.86 -35.80 17.70
CA GLY A 649 -5.68 -36.83 16.67
C GLY A 649 -5.40 -36.24 15.29
N LEU A 650 -6.15 -35.20 14.89
CA LEU A 650 -5.89 -34.45 13.65
C LEU A 650 -4.50 -33.80 13.68
N SER A 651 -4.10 -33.19 14.80
CA SER A 651 -2.76 -32.60 14.94
C SER A 651 -1.64 -33.63 14.78
N ILE A 652 -1.74 -34.78 15.44
CA ILE A 652 -0.75 -35.86 15.33
C ILE A 652 -0.76 -36.43 13.91
N GLY A 653 -1.94 -36.71 13.35
CA GLY A 653 -2.09 -37.26 12.01
C GLY A 653 -1.48 -36.35 10.94
N SER A 654 -1.77 -35.05 10.98
CA SER A 654 -1.17 -34.07 10.05
C SER A 654 0.35 -33.99 10.19
N LYS A 655 0.89 -34.01 11.42
CA LYS A 655 2.34 -34.00 11.66
C LYS A 655 3.01 -35.25 11.10
N VAL A 656 2.39 -36.42 11.30
CA VAL A 656 2.88 -37.70 10.76
C VAL A 656 2.79 -37.72 9.24
N THR A 657 1.70 -37.20 8.63
CA THR A 657 1.58 -37.09 7.17
C THR A 657 2.65 -36.17 6.57
N LEU A 658 2.92 -35.02 7.20
CA LEU A 658 3.98 -34.11 6.73
C LEU A 658 5.37 -34.72 6.88
N PHE A 659 5.64 -35.37 8.01
CA PHE A 659 6.92 -36.03 8.28
C PHE A 659 7.17 -37.20 7.33
N THR A 660 6.22 -38.13 7.23
CA THR A 660 6.33 -39.25 6.28
C THR A 660 6.30 -38.76 4.83
N GLY A 661 5.53 -37.71 4.53
CA GLY A 661 5.49 -37.04 3.24
C GLY A 661 6.85 -36.52 2.81
N GLY A 662 7.56 -35.80 3.68
CA GLY A 662 8.92 -35.33 3.39
C GLY A 662 9.89 -36.48 3.16
N CYS A 663 9.85 -37.52 4.00
CA CYS A 663 10.74 -38.68 3.90
C CYS A 663 10.52 -39.53 2.63
N TYR A 664 9.31 -39.52 2.05
CA TYR A 664 8.99 -40.26 0.81
C TYR A 664 9.08 -39.40 -0.46
N THR A 665 8.68 -38.13 -0.39
CA THR A 665 8.58 -37.27 -1.59
C THR A 665 9.86 -36.51 -1.91
N LEU A 666 10.63 -36.07 -0.90
CA LEU A 666 11.87 -35.31 -1.14
C LEU A 666 12.97 -36.14 -1.80
N PRO A 667 13.22 -37.42 -1.41
CA PRO A 667 14.21 -38.23 -2.12
C PRO A 667 13.83 -38.42 -3.60
N LEU A 668 12.55 -38.70 -3.87
CA LEU A 668 12.04 -38.81 -5.23
C LEU A 668 12.22 -37.48 -5.99
N LEU A 669 11.88 -36.35 -5.36
CA LEU A 669 12.02 -35.01 -5.94
C LEU A 669 13.49 -34.72 -6.30
N PHE A 670 14.43 -35.01 -5.40
CA PHE A 670 15.85 -34.84 -5.66
C PHE A 670 16.36 -35.75 -6.79
N SER A 671 15.89 -37.01 -6.86
CA SER A 671 16.21 -37.89 -7.97
C SER A 671 15.68 -37.35 -9.30
N THR A 672 14.45 -36.80 -9.34
CA THR A 672 13.92 -36.11 -10.54
C THR A 672 14.74 -34.89 -10.92
N ILE A 673 15.08 -34.03 -9.97
CA ILE A 673 15.81 -32.80 -10.27
C ILE A 673 17.19 -33.13 -10.84
N ARG A 674 17.88 -34.11 -10.25
CA ARG A 674 19.22 -34.55 -10.69
C ARG A 674 19.18 -35.43 -11.94
N GLY A 675 18.02 -35.98 -12.29
CA GLY A 675 17.88 -36.90 -13.41
C GLY A 675 18.50 -38.28 -13.16
N LYS A 676 18.82 -38.64 -11.91
CA LYS A 676 19.45 -39.92 -11.56
C LYS A 676 19.11 -40.37 -10.15
N THR A 677 19.13 -41.67 -9.94
CA THR A 677 18.90 -42.30 -8.64
C THR A 677 20.21 -42.50 -7.89
N SER A 678 20.29 -42.03 -6.65
CA SER A 678 21.38 -42.34 -5.75
C SER A 678 20.85 -42.49 -4.31
N TYR A 679 21.68 -43.02 -3.42
CA TYR A 679 21.34 -43.17 -2.01
C TYR A 679 21.47 -41.83 -1.24
N TRP A 680 22.20 -40.86 -1.80
CA TRP A 680 22.41 -39.55 -1.17
C TRP A 680 21.14 -38.70 -1.11
N GLU A 681 20.22 -38.86 -2.05
CA GLU A 681 18.93 -38.17 -2.08
C GLU A 681 18.05 -38.55 -0.89
N TYR A 682 18.15 -39.79 -0.41
CA TYR A 682 17.44 -40.24 0.78
C TYR A 682 18.04 -39.65 2.05
N ALA A 683 19.37 -39.60 2.15
CA ALA A 683 20.06 -38.93 3.26
C ALA A 683 19.70 -37.43 3.32
N ALA A 684 19.72 -36.75 2.16
CA ALA A 684 19.35 -35.34 2.05
C ALA A 684 17.86 -35.10 2.35
N GLY A 685 16.97 -35.91 1.78
CA GLY A 685 15.52 -35.78 1.96
C GLY A 685 15.08 -36.02 3.40
N TRP A 686 15.62 -37.05 4.05
CA TRP A 686 15.31 -37.36 5.45
C TRP A 686 15.95 -36.36 6.41
N GLY A 687 17.19 -35.95 6.15
CA GLY A 687 17.85 -34.90 6.94
C GLY A 687 17.11 -33.57 6.86
N LEU A 688 16.66 -33.16 5.67
CA LEU A 688 15.89 -31.94 5.49
C LEU A 688 14.51 -32.04 6.16
N THR A 689 13.83 -33.18 6.05
CA THR A 689 12.53 -33.42 6.71
C THR A 689 12.65 -33.36 8.23
N CYS A 690 13.63 -34.03 8.83
CA CYS A 690 13.86 -34.00 10.27
C CYS A 690 14.28 -32.62 10.77
N SER A 691 15.03 -31.85 9.97
CA SER A 691 15.34 -30.46 10.26
C SER A 691 14.06 -29.62 10.34
N PHE A 692 13.24 -29.64 9.29
CA PHE A 692 12.00 -28.87 9.26
C PHE A 692 11.00 -29.30 10.35
N TYR A 693 10.94 -30.59 10.69
CA TYR A 693 10.11 -31.08 11.79
C TYR A 693 10.49 -30.43 13.15
N CYS A 694 11.77 -30.07 13.32
CA CYS A 694 12.30 -29.42 14.52
C CYS A 694 12.45 -27.90 14.40
N PHE A 695 11.91 -27.25 13.35
CA PHE A 695 12.08 -25.81 13.10
C PHE A 695 11.72 -24.93 14.31
N ASN A 696 10.58 -25.21 14.94
CA ASN A 696 10.10 -24.45 16.12
C ASN A 696 10.87 -24.75 17.42
N ARG A 697 11.88 -25.63 17.39
CA ARG A 697 12.68 -26.02 18.57
C ARG A 697 14.04 -25.33 18.62
N GLY A 698 14.30 -24.39 17.71
CA GLY A 698 15.52 -23.59 17.64
C GLY A 698 16.61 -24.19 16.75
N PHE A 699 17.46 -23.32 16.20
CA PHE A 699 18.43 -23.64 15.15
C PHE A 699 19.37 -24.81 15.48
N LYS A 700 19.88 -24.87 16.73
CA LYS A 700 20.75 -25.96 17.17
C LYS A 700 20.05 -27.33 17.11
N ARG A 701 18.79 -27.40 17.52
CA ARG A 701 18.01 -28.65 17.52
C ARG A 701 17.59 -29.05 16.10
N MET A 702 17.36 -28.07 15.23
CA MET A 702 17.13 -28.29 13.80
C MET A 702 18.34 -28.94 13.14
N LEU A 703 19.55 -28.41 13.35
CA LEU A 703 20.79 -28.99 12.80
C LEU A 703 21.04 -30.42 13.30
N VAL A 704 20.88 -30.64 14.61
CA VAL A 704 21.04 -31.98 15.20
C VAL A 704 20.01 -32.96 14.64
N ALA A 705 18.74 -32.56 14.53
CA ALA A 705 17.70 -33.41 13.95
C ALA A 705 17.99 -33.74 12.48
N GLY A 706 18.54 -32.81 11.72
CA GLY A 706 18.96 -33.04 10.34
C GLY A 706 20.08 -34.06 10.21
N MET A 707 21.13 -33.92 11.02
CA MET A 707 22.25 -34.88 11.04
C MET A 707 21.78 -36.28 11.47
N VAL A 708 20.94 -36.37 12.51
CA VAL A 708 20.39 -37.64 12.99
C VAL A 708 19.45 -38.27 11.95
N GLY A 709 18.66 -37.46 11.24
CA GLY A 709 17.74 -37.94 10.19
C GLY A 709 18.44 -38.42 8.92
N ALA A 710 19.60 -37.86 8.60
CA ALA A 710 20.36 -38.24 7.40
C ALA A 710 20.92 -39.68 7.45
N VAL A 711 21.26 -40.18 8.65
CA VAL A 711 21.81 -41.54 8.85
C VAL A 711 20.83 -42.66 8.47
N PRO A 712 19.60 -42.73 9.02
CA PRO A 712 18.61 -43.73 8.59
C PRO A 712 18.14 -43.48 7.15
N GLY A 713 18.14 -42.22 6.69
CA GLY A 713 17.91 -41.89 5.28
C GLY A 713 18.95 -42.54 4.36
N LEU A 714 20.23 -42.50 4.74
CA LEU A 714 21.31 -43.14 4.00
C LEU A 714 21.15 -44.66 3.93
N ILE A 715 20.89 -45.30 5.07
CA ILE A 715 20.67 -46.76 5.15
C ILE A 715 19.48 -47.18 4.28
N THR A 716 18.37 -46.46 4.39
CA THR A 716 17.18 -46.70 3.57
C THR A 716 17.46 -46.47 2.09
N GLY A 717 18.22 -45.44 1.75
CA GLY A 717 18.63 -45.14 0.38
C GLY A 717 19.49 -46.22 -0.25
N VAL A 718 20.43 -46.82 0.51
CA VAL A 718 21.25 -47.94 0.04
C VAL A 718 20.37 -49.16 -0.26
N LEU A 719 19.47 -49.52 0.66
CA LEU A 719 18.54 -50.64 0.47
C LEU A 719 17.59 -50.42 -0.71
N ALA A 720 16.99 -49.23 -0.80
CA ALA A 720 16.11 -48.85 -1.89
C ALA A 720 16.83 -48.89 -3.24
N MET A 721 18.07 -48.42 -3.30
CA MET A 721 18.87 -48.41 -4.53
C MET A 721 19.23 -49.83 -4.99
N VAL A 722 19.54 -50.75 -4.07
CA VAL A 722 19.77 -52.17 -4.42
C VAL A 722 18.51 -52.76 -5.03
N VAL A 723 17.35 -52.58 -4.39
CA VAL A 723 16.07 -53.08 -4.89
C VAL A 723 15.71 -52.46 -6.26
N GLN A 724 15.87 -51.15 -6.42
CA GLN A 724 15.57 -50.43 -7.65
C GLN A 724 16.46 -50.87 -8.82
N ARG A 725 17.75 -51.11 -8.58
CA ARG A 725 18.66 -51.64 -9.60
C ARG A 725 18.38 -53.09 -9.95
N MET A 726 18.03 -53.92 -8.98
CA MET A 726 17.68 -55.33 -9.24
C MET A 726 16.37 -55.49 -10.03
N SER A 727 15.47 -54.52 -9.92
CA SER A 727 14.16 -54.54 -10.58
C SER A 727 14.06 -53.64 -11.82
N ASN A 728 15.15 -52.98 -12.21
CA ASN A 728 15.20 -51.99 -13.30
C ASN A 728 14.13 -50.89 -13.15
N THR A 729 13.94 -50.41 -11.92
CA THR A 729 12.99 -49.35 -11.54
C THR A 729 13.68 -48.09 -11.02
N THR A 730 14.93 -47.83 -11.43
CA THR A 730 15.58 -46.56 -11.12
C THR A 730 14.89 -45.41 -11.87
N PHE A 731 15.00 -44.18 -11.37
CA PHE A 731 14.41 -43.00 -12.01
C PHE A 731 14.85 -42.87 -13.48
N GLU A 732 16.14 -43.05 -13.77
CA GLU A 732 16.69 -42.97 -15.12
C GLU A 732 16.11 -44.05 -16.06
N GLU A 733 15.88 -45.26 -15.58
CA GLU A 733 15.26 -46.36 -16.35
C GLU A 733 13.76 -46.16 -16.55
N LEU A 734 13.06 -45.66 -15.53
CA LEU A 734 11.63 -45.36 -15.64
C LEU A 734 11.39 -44.15 -16.55
N TYR A 735 12.23 -43.12 -16.45
CA TYR A 735 12.10 -41.87 -17.19
C TYR A 735 12.51 -42.03 -18.66
N SER A 736 13.53 -42.83 -18.95
CA SER A 736 13.84 -43.22 -20.33
C SER A 736 12.68 -43.99 -20.98
N LYS A 737 12.05 -44.94 -20.27
CA LYS A 737 10.83 -45.62 -20.74
C LYS A 737 9.67 -44.64 -21.02
N HIS A 738 9.48 -43.63 -20.16
CA HIS A 738 8.48 -42.58 -20.35
C HIS A 738 8.75 -41.72 -21.59
N LEU A 739 10.01 -41.35 -21.85
CA LEU A 739 10.41 -40.56 -23.01
C LEU A 739 10.26 -41.33 -24.34
N VAL A 740 10.50 -42.64 -24.33
CA VAL A 740 10.29 -43.51 -25.51
C VAL A 740 8.80 -43.63 -25.84
N HIS A 741 7.94 -43.73 -24.83
CA HIS A 741 6.51 -43.93 -25.06
C HIS A 741 5.78 -42.68 -25.56
N ASN A 742 6.20 -41.47 -25.17
CA ASN A 742 5.61 -40.19 -25.62
C ASN A 742 5.99 -39.79 -27.06
N LYS A 743 6.86 -40.54 -27.73
CA LYS A 743 7.24 -40.32 -29.14
C LYS A 743 6.43 -41.16 -30.13
N HIS A 744 5.60 -42.09 -29.63
CA HIS A 744 4.61 -42.86 -30.39
C HIS A 744 3.21 -42.44 -29.93
#